data_AF-A0A534L3P7-F1
#
_entry.id   AF-A0A534L3P7-F1
#
_cell.length_a   1.000
_cell.length_b   1.000
_cell.length_c   1.000
_cell.angle_alpha   90.00
_cell.angle_beta   90.00
_cell.angle_gamma   90.00
#
_symmetry.space_group_name_H-M   'P 1'
#
loop_
_entity.id
_entity.type
_entity.pdbx_description
1 polymer ?
#
loop_
_entity_poly.entity_id
_entity_poly.type
_entity_poly.pdbx_seq_one_letter_code
_entity_poly.pdbx_strand_id
1 'polypeptide(L)'
;MSSSGSSMTVATRRLGRTFGPGWILSATPPAPRLKSPPTCWTHGCPDSCARRPWITNTLSSPRIDRPRRCVPSAARASPTRTAACDAERAASRPASKTIGPGRIPVETVRPKLTHRSRISGREPQRNMTLSEAAAPPGRGKDVLVEFPQDELIAKWEEFFEEMGYLSKIIAIADRFPEDRSLLVAFDELNRFDTDMAIYLLRHPLNVLMAGEEAIRRLAPPGDEGAQIHLRVKLLPRDRRVPVRALRAKHLGQYIAVEGLVRKSTEVRPRVTDALFQCLRCGTIIKEPQDGQTFREPLECYEEQGGCKRSASATKFKLLTETSLFVDTQKLEIQEAPEGLRGGEEPQRLTLYLEDDLTGRITPGERVVMNGVLRSVQKGRPREKSTLFDIFMDVNSVEKEQVEFEEIEVTEEDARLIREMGASPDIFRMITASIAPSMYGMHVEKEALALQLFSGVPKVMPDGRRIRGDIHVLMVGDPGIGKSELLSYMSRLSPRGIYATGKAATAAGLCVAADSLITTDRGIQSVEDLVEPYFRGVEHVRPVERTAATGCVGTFDDRHRLGMRPLEAVWRLTPPANMLRIATSSGLSLTVTPPTKVLVDHAMGQSWIQAKFVRPGMRIATASRLEVPEGEAPLTLSLLQRITTRIVVEVDPAIVQAILSSLKTKYGTLREAAARLMITEDAVYHVWKNGRHGIPLAQLLRAALAAGTAEEDVAASVRSYSQFGGHRITLPVRLNQDLAYFAGLIAGDGSVEQRPLGGFAIRFNNSDPVLIRTYTDLVHRLFEVHVDFTGQTPQRAATVRFHSRLVASILSELGVPTSPKSHRLDLPGILLNGPSKNLTAYLRGLFDTDGTIQIRTRGSSCLSLTTSSQGLGDRVQLALLRFGIHATRRIRRVAGRRTTRADGTPIVTRHNQCVLDIRDWHSMSRFRELIGFNHPR
;
A
#
# COMPACT_ATOMS: atom_id res chain seq x y z
N MET A 1 -29.49 -20.51 2.40
CA MET A 1 -28.25 -19.87 2.90
C MET A 1 -27.19 -20.06 1.82
N SER A 2 -26.60 -19.05 1.16
CA SER A 2 -25.78 -17.94 1.68
C SER A 2 -24.55 -18.44 2.45
N SER A 3 -23.31 -18.07 2.13
CA SER A 3 -22.86 -16.83 1.45
C SER A 3 -21.96 -17.04 0.21
N SER A 4 -22.15 -16.17 -0.77
CA SER A 4 -21.33 -16.04 -1.99
C SER A 4 -20.17 -15.04 -1.79
N GLY A 5 -19.03 -15.25 -2.48
CA GLY A 5 -17.89 -14.33 -2.45
C GLY A 5 -17.13 -14.29 -3.76
N SER A 6 -17.54 -13.40 -4.67
CA SER A 6 -16.97 -13.20 -6.01
C SER A 6 -15.50 -12.73 -5.97
N SER A 7 -14.68 -13.11 -6.96
CA SER A 7 -13.29 -12.63 -7.08
C SER A 7 -12.85 -12.36 -8.53
N MET A 8 -12.18 -11.22 -8.71
CA MET A 8 -11.65 -10.66 -9.96
C MET A 8 -10.88 -11.65 -10.86
N THR A 9 -10.94 -11.48 -12.19
CA THR A 9 -9.97 -12.10 -13.11
C THR A 9 -9.03 -11.05 -13.71
N VAL A 10 -7.73 -11.38 -13.77
CA VAL A 10 -6.64 -10.44 -14.01
C VAL A 10 -5.74 -10.92 -15.15
N ALA A 11 -5.58 -10.10 -16.19
CA ALA A 11 -4.72 -10.30 -17.34
C ALA A 11 -3.33 -9.68 -17.08
N THR A 12 -2.42 -10.41 -16.44
CA THR A 12 -1.19 -9.81 -15.89
C THR A 12 -0.14 -9.41 -16.95
N ARG A 13 0.36 -8.16 -16.91
CA ARG A 13 1.79 -7.82 -16.62
C ARG A 13 2.15 -6.32 -16.77
N ARG A 14 2.60 -5.74 -15.65
CA ARG A 14 3.85 -4.98 -15.44
C ARG A 14 4.37 -4.01 -16.52
N LEU A 15 4.16 -2.72 -16.27
CA LEU A 15 5.18 -1.68 -16.47
C LEU A 15 5.65 -1.18 -15.10
N GLY A 16 6.90 -0.72 -14.97
CA GLY A 16 7.52 -0.51 -13.66
C GLY A 16 8.02 0.90 -13.38
N ARG A 17 7.43 1.57 -12.37
CA ARG A 17 8.02 2.66 -11.57
C ARG A 17 7.29 2.75 -10.21
N THR A 18 7.95 3.44 -9.27
CA THR A 18 7.51 3.94 -7.93
C THR A 18 6.13 3.54 -7.38
N PHE A 19 6.11 3.02 -6.14
CA PHE A 19 4.90 2.62 -5.42
C PHE A 19 3.91 3.77 -5.15
N GLY A 20 2.65 3.55 -5.53
CA GLY A 20 1.47 4.31 -5.09
C GLY A 20 0.43 3.40 -4.42
N PRO A 21 -0.81 3.86 -4.19
CA PRO A 21 -1.89 3.02 -3.66
C PRO A 21 -2.24 1.84 -4.60
N GLY A 22 -2.80 0.77 -4.01
CA GLY A 22 -3.34 -0.40 -4.71
C GLY A 22 -4.89 -0.39 -4.72
N TRP A 23 -5.50 -1.24 -5.54
CA TRP A 23 -6.92 -1.09 -5.89
C TRP A 23 -7.67 -2.43 -6.00
N ILE A 24 -9.00 -2.43 -5.82
CA ILE A 24 -9.91 -3.61 -5.90
C ILE A 24 -11.22 -3.23 -6.58
N LEU A 25 -11.94 -4.21 -7.16
CA LEU A 25 -13.30 -4.07 -7.69
C LEU A 25 -14.22 -5.23 -7.21
N SER A 26 -15.55 -5.08 -7.27
CA SER A 26 -16.53 -6.14 -6.93
C SER A 26 -17.66 -6.31 -7.97
N ALA A 27 -18.30 -7.50 -7.98
CA ALA A 27 -19.35 -7.92 -8.92
C ALA A 27 -20.30 -8.98 -8.32
N THR A 28 -21.57 -8.98 -8.77
CA THR A 28 -22.70 -9.71 -8.16
C THR A 28 -22.98 -11.10 -8.77
N PRO A 29 -23.37 -12.12 -7.97
CA PRO A 29 -23.89 -13.40 -8.48
C PRO A 29 -25.37 -13.30 -8.93
N PRO A 30 -25.86 -14.21 -9.79
CA PRO A 30 -27.24 -14.21 -10.27
C PRO A 30 -28.23 -14.81 -9.25
N ALA A 31 -29.45 -14.26 -9.20
CA ALA A 31 -30.52 -14.79 -8.35
C ALA A 31 -31.14 -16.10 -8.91
N PRO A 32 -31.42 -17.12 -8.08
CA PRO A 32 -32.08 -18.34 -8.53
C PRO A 32 -33.57 -18.11 -8.78
N ARG A 33 -34.07 -18.50 -9.96
CA ARG A 33 -35.50 -18.61 -10.24
C ARG A 33 -36.06 -19.89 -9.62
N LEU A 34 -36.72 -19.78 -8.47
CA LEU A 34 -37.58 -20.85 -7.95
C LEU A 34 -38.89 -20.93 -8.76
N LYS A 35 -39.34 -22.15 -9.03
CA LYS A 35 -40.63 -22.47 -9.65
C LYS A 35 -41.50 -23.27 -8.66
N SER A 36 -42.81 -23.29 -8.94
CA SER A 36 -43.91 -24.03 -8.26
C SER A 36 -44.23 -23.63 -6.80
N PRO A 37 -45.51 -23.46 -6.46
CA PRO A 37 -46.01 -23.23 -5.09
C PRO A 37 -46.46 -24.53 -4.41
N PRO A 38 -46.91 -24.46 -3.14
CA PRO A 38 -48.10 -25.23 -2.75
C PRO A 38 -49.12 -24.45 -1.90
N THR A 39 -50.40 -24.70 -2.23
CA THR A 39 -51.59 -24.76 -1.35
C THR A 39 -51.85 -23.71 -0.25
N CYS A 40 -52.97 -22.99 -0.39
CA CYS A 40 -53.68 -22.38 0.75
C CYS A 40 -54.37 -23.44 1.62
N TRP A 41 -54.51 -23.17 2.92
CA TRP A 41 -55.56 -23.72 3.80
C TRP A 41 -56.19 -22.57 4.59
N THR A 42 -57.49 -22.66 4.89
CA THR A 42 -58.33 -21.53 5.30
C THR A 42 -59.07 -21.79 6.61
N HIS A 43 -58.87 -20.95 7.62
CA HIS A 43 -59.79 -20.62 8.73
C HIS A 43 -59.24 -19.36 9.43
N GLY A 44 -60.00 -18.34 9.82
CA GLY A 44 -61.40 -17.98 9.54
C GLY A 44 -61.73 -16.61 10.16
N CYS A 45 -62.65 -15.83 9.57
CA CYS A 45 -63.17 -14.58 10.15
C CYS A 45 -64.34 -14.85 11.12
N PRO A 46 -64.62 -13.93 12.05
CA PRO A 46 -65.67 -12.90 11.85
C PRO A 46 -65.05 -11.48 11.84
N ASP A 47 -65.38 -10.60 10.89
CA ASP A 47 -66.63 -9.83 10.70
C ASP A 47 -66.85 -8.68 11.68
N SER A 48 -66.61 -7.46 11.18
CA SER A 48 -67.51 -6.32 11.38
C SER A 48 -67.41 -5.35 10.18
N CYS A 49 -68.50 -4.63 9.88
CA CYS A 49 -68.69 -3.83 8.66
C CYS A 49 -68.00 -2.43 8.75
N ALA A 50 -67.91 -1.58 7.71
CA ALA A 50 -68.71 -1.48 6.49
C ALA A 50 -68.06 -0.73 5.29
N ARG A 51 -68.49 -1.11 4.07
CA ARG A 51 -68.84 -0.27 2.87
C ARG A 51 -68.00 0.97 2.47
N ARG A 52 -67.31 0.87 1.31
CA ARG A 52 -67.47 1.61 0.01
C ARG A 52 -68.22 2.99 -0.04
N PRO A 53 -68.07 3.85 -1.09
CA PRO A 53 -66.95 4.07 -2.06
C PRO A 53 -66.73 5.54 -2.63
N TRP A 54 -65.55 5.79 -3.25
CA TRP A 54 -65.32 6.62 -4.49
C TRP A 54 -65.49 8.18 -4.57
N ILE A 55 -64.81 8.77 -5.59
CA ILE A 55 -65.10 10.02 -6.38
C ILE A 55 -64.46 11.42 -6.05
N THR A 56 -63.41 11.74 -6.84
CA THR A 56 -63.01 13.02 -7.55
C THR A 56 -62.76 14.41 -6.88
N ASN A 57 -61.75 15.11 -7.44
CA ASN A 57 -61.68 16.57 -7.77
C ASN A 57 -61.53 17.61 -6.61
N THR A 58 -61.01 18.86 -6.78
CA THR A 58 -60.57 19.66 -7.97
C THR A 58 -59.56 20.81 -7.66
N LEU A 59 -58.81 21.25 -8.69
CA LEU A 59 -58.36 22.65 -9.03
C LEU A 59 -57.52 23.59 -8.12
N SER A 60 -56.39 24.04 -8.72
CA SER A 60 -55.94 25.45 -8.91
C SER A 60 -55.05 26.18 -7.88
N SER A 61 -54.46 27.32 -8.32
CA SER A 61 -53.26 28.00 -7.77
C SER A 61 -53.37 29.53 -7.75
N PRO A 62 -52.56 30.24 -6.93
CA PRO A 62 -51.59 31.23 -7.46
C PRO A 62 -50.20 31.13 -6.76
N ARG A 63 -49.02 31.44 -7.33
CA ARG A 63 -48.46 32.54 -8.15
C ARG A 63 -47.94 33.78 -7.36
N ILE A 64 -46.60 33.93 -7.38
CA ILE A 64 -45.79 35.19 -7.42
C ILE A 64 -45.63 36.02 -6.12
N ASP A 65 -44.38 36.17 -5.65
CA ASP A 65 -43.71 37.50 -5.64
C ASP A 65 -42.16 37.38 -5.73
N ARG A 66 -41.45 38.53 -5.72
CA ARG A 66 -40.11 38.76 -6.28
C ARG A 66 -38.96 38.90 -5.25
N PRO A 67 -37.70 38.65 -5.66
CA PRO A 67 -36.52 38.98 -4.86
C PRO A 67 -36.17 40.48 -4.91
N ARG A 68 -35.57 41.01 -3.84
CA ARG A 68 -34.89 42.33 -3.82
C ARG A 68 -33.37 42.18 -3.77
N ARG A 69 -32.67 43.15 -4.38
CA ARG A 69 -31.21 43.21 -4.53
C ARG A 69 -30.53 43.83 -3.30
N CYS A 70 -29.23 43.56 -3.12
CA CYS A 70 -28.26 44.60 -2.79
C CYS A 70 -26.89 44.39 -3.45
N VAL A 71 -26.43 45.45 -4.09
CA VAL A 71 -25.11 45.85 -4.66
C VAL A 71 -23.89 44.90 -4.54
N PRO A 72 -23.10 44.69 -5.64
CA PRO A 72 -21.77 44.07 -5.59
C PRO A 72 -20.64 45.09 -5.33
N SER A 73 -19.54 44.63 -4.71
CA SER A 73 -18.23 45.30 -4.76
C SER A 73 -17.27 44.56 -5.70
N ALA A 74 -16.21 45.24 -6.16
CA ALA A 74 -15.36 44.78 -7.25
C ALA A 74 -13.87 44.67 -6.85
N ALA A 75 -13.03 44.23 -7.81
CA ALA A 75 -11.57 44.00 -7.73
C ALA A 75 -11.16 42.68 -7.03
N ARG A 76 -10.08 41.98 -7.47
CA ARG A 76 -9.18 42.23 -8.61
C ARG A 76 -8.49 40.94 -9.10
N ALA A 77 -8.12 40.96 -10.38
CA ALA A 77 -6.99 40.26 -11.02
C ALA A 77 -6.70 38.77 -10.67
N SER A 78 -7.01 37.89 -11.62
CA SER A 78 -6.22 36.68 -11.86
C SER A 78 -4.79 37.02 -12.29
N PRO A 79 -3.83 36.10 -12.07
CA PRO A 79 -2.84 35.81 -13.10
C PRO A 79 -2.88 34.34 -13.53
N THR A 80 -2.83 34.13 -14.84
CA THR A 80 -2.52 32.83 -15.46
C THR A 80 -1.20 32.26 -14.96
N ARG A 81 -1.14 30.95 -14.70
CA ARG A 81 0.14 30.23 -14.62
C ARG A 81 0.23 29.11 -15.65
N THR A 82 1.17 29.28 -16.57
CA THR A 82 1.55 28.35 -17.64
C THR A 82 2.25 27.11 -17.08
N ALA A 83 2.23 26.01 -17.84
CA ALA A 83 2.97 24.80 -17.49
C ALA A 83 4.48 24.95 -17.69
N ALA A 84 5.26 24.34 -16.79
CA ALA A 84 6.64 23.91 -17.01
C ALA A 84 6.94 22.73 -16.09
N CYS A 85 7.65 21.71 -16.59
CA CYS A 85 8.10 20.56 -15.82
C CYS A 85 9.62 20.40 -15.92
N ASP A 86 10.19 19.74 -14.91
CA ASP A 86 11.41 18.92 -14.97
C ASP A 86 12.70 19.48 -15.60
N ALA A 87 13.49 20.16 -14.77
CA ALA A 87 14.95 19.97 -14.66
C ALA A 87 15.35 20.35 -13.20
N GLU A 88 16.46 19.90 -12.61
CA GLU A 88 17.73 19.41 -13.17
C GLU A 88 18.33 18.23 -12.40
N ARG A 89 19.31 17.54 -13.03
CA ARG A 89 20.41 16.88 -12.32
C ARG A 89 21.74 17.15 -13.02
N ALA A 90 22.65 17.79 -12.29
CA ALA A 90 24.11 17.73 -12.41
C ALA A 90 24.75 17.94 -13.81
N ALA A 91 25.38 19.10 -13.99
CA ALA A 91 26.56 19.28 -14.84
C ALA A 91 27.59 20.15 -14.10
N SER A 92 28.89 19.97 -14.36
CA SER A 92 29.96 20.55 -13.53
C SER A 92 31.08 21.20 -14.33
N ARG A 93 31.25 22.53 -14.17
CA ARG A 93 32.46 23.34 -14.49
C ARG A 93 32.90 23.37 -15.97
N PRO A 94 33.91 24.21 -16.37
CA PRO A 94 34.50 25.40 -15.72
C PRO A 94 34.54 26.67 -16.62
N ALA A 95 35.04 27.80 -16.06
CA ALA A 95 35.74 28.91 -16.76
C ALA A 95 34.94 29.82 -17.74
N SER A 96 35.26 31.12 -17.93
CA SER A 96 36.15 32.06 -17.20
C SER A 96 36.02 33.51 -17.72
N LYS A 97 36.35 34.53 -16.88
CA LYS A 97 36.87 35.89 -17.24
C LYS A 97 35.91 36.85 -18.01
N THR A 98 35.93 38.20 -17.88
CA THR A 98 36.41 39.20 -16.86
C THR A 98 35.75 40.56 -17.20
N ILE A 99 35.65 41.50 -16.23
CA ILE A 99 35.80 43.00 -16.33
C ILE A 99 34.72 43.76 -15.52
N GLY A 100 35.15 44.77 -14.74
CA GLY A 100 34.33 45.80 -14.04
C GLY A 100 34.47 47.17 -14.72
N PRO A 101 34.59 48.34 -14.02
CA PRO A 101 34.58 48.65 -12.58
C PRO A 101 33.23 49.30 -12.15
N GLY A 102 32.94 49.87 -10.97
CA GLY A 102 33.63 50.25 -9.72
C GLY A 102 32.76 51.35 -9.04
N ARG A 103 32.88 51.78 -7.78
CA ARG A 103 33.82 51.60 -6.64
C ARG A 103 32.96 51.48 -5.33
N ILE A 104 33.38 51.22 -4.08
CA ILE A 104 34.64 51.30 -3.31
C ILE A 104 35.05 52.75 -2.91
N PRO A 105 35.50 53.05 -1.68
CA PRO A 105 35.59 52.22 -0.44
C PRO A 105 34.25 52.29 0.35
N VAL A 106 34.08 52.08 1.67
CA VAL A 106 34.90 51.77 2.88
C VAL A 106 34.23 50.57 3.63
N GLU A 107 34.62 50.02 4.79
CA GLU A 107 35.51 50.44 5.90
C GLU A 107 36.30 49.23 6.48
N THR A 108 36.76 49.30 7.74
CA THR A 108 37.76 48.44 8.40
C THR A 108 37.25 47.90 9.76
N VAL A 109 37.90 46.99 10.52
CA VAL A 109 39.32 46.57 10.67
C VAL A 109 39.44 45.02 10.83
N ARG A 110 40.63 44.45 10.55
CA ARG A 110 41.03 43.06 10.89
C ARG A 110 42.26 43.03 11.81
N PRO A 111 42.46 41.94 12.57
CA PRO A 111 43.63 41.06 12.31
C PRO A 111 43.31 39.56 12.57
N LYS A 112 44.19 38.56 12.37
CA LYS A 112 45.19 38.18 11.33
C LYS A 112 45.55 36.69 11.60
N LEU A 113 46.07 35.95 10.62
CA LEU A 113 46.54 34.56 10.76
C LEU A 113 48.02 34.43 10.39
N THR A 114 48.81 33.62 11.10
CA THR A 114 50.22 33.30 10.75
C THR A 114 50.61 31.83 10.99
N HIS A 115 50.57 31.07 9.90
CA HIS A 115 51.47 29.96 9.48
C HIS A 115 52.36 29.16 10.46
N ARG A 116 52.26 27.81 10.33
CA ARG A 116 53.33 26.76 10.41
C ARG A 116 53.99 26.50 11.79
N SER A 117 54.45 25.28 12.13
CA SER A 117 54.26 23.94 11.53
C SER A 117 54.77 22.81 12.45
N ARG A 118 54.15 21.61 12.37
CA ARG A 118 54.63 20.27 12.82
C ARG A 118 55.21 20.14 14.24
N ILE A 119 54.59 19.26 15.06
CA ILE A 119 55.25 18.14 15.75
C ILE A 119 54.18 17.10 16.13
N SER A 120 54.59 15.85 16.38
CA SER A 120 53.71 14.71 16.67
C SER A 120 53.48 14.50 18.17
N GLY A 121 52.22 14.31 18.56
CA GLY A 121 51.82 13.80 19.87
C GLY A 121 50.48 13.10 19.79
N ARG A 122 50.37 11.89 20.35
CA ARG A 122 49.11 11.15 20.53
C ARG A 122 48.96 10.88 22.02
N GLU A 123 47.97 11.50 22.64
CA GLU A 123 47.48 11.12 23.96
C GLU A 123 46.00 10.72 23.86
N PRO A 124 45.55 9.70 24.61
CA PRO A 124 44.15 9.30 24.60
C PRO A 124 43.32 10.26 25.46
N GLN A 125 42.17 10.70 24.95
CA GLN A 125 41.22 11.44 25.78
C GLN A 125 40.63 10.49 26.85
N ARG A 126 40.57 10.96 28.10
CA ARG A 126 39.85 10.28 29.18
C ARG A 126 38.37 10.15 28.82
N ASN A 127 37.76 9.01 29.13
CA ASN A 127 36.31 8.90 29.20
C ASN A 127 35.83 9.59 30.49
N MET A 128 34.72 10.33 30.41
CA MET A 128 34.05 10.93 31.57
C MET A 128 33.33 9.85 32.39
N THR A 129 33.25 10.06 33.71
CA THR A 129 32.44 9.26 34.64
C THR A 129 30.96 9.67 34.57
N LEU A 130 30.10 8.88 35.23
CA LEU A 130 28.63 8.99 35.13
C LEU A 130 28.00 10.29 35.71
N SER A 131 28.79 11.16 36.34
CA SER A 131 28.34 12.43 36.95
C SER A 131 28.11 13.58 35.95
N GLU A 132 28.54 13.46 34.69
CA GLU A 132 28.54 14.58 33.71
C GLU A 132 27.64 14.34 32.47
N ALA A 133 26.50 13.68 32.66
CA ALA A 133 25.50 13.49 31.60
C ALA A 133 24.59 14.73 31.46
N ALA A 134 24.88 15.59 30.49
CA ALA A 134 24.15 16.85 30.27
C ALA A 134 22.64 16.66 30.02
N ALA A 135 21.81 17.39 30.76
CA ALA A 135 20.35 17.34 30.66
C ALA A 135 19.81 17.90 29.32
N PRO A 136 18.70 17.37 28.78
CA PRO A 136 18.10 17.88 27.56
C PRO A 136 17.49 19.27 27.77
N PRO A 137 17.62 20.20 26.80
CA PRO A 137 17.23 21.60 26.99
C PRO A 137 15.70 21.79 26.96
N GLY A 138 15.19 22.58 27.91
CA GLY A 138 13.83 23.11 27.89
C GLY A 138 12.82 22.41 28.81
N ARG A 139 12.81 22.79 30.09
CA ARG A 139 11.63 22.69 30.98
C ARG A 139 11.30 24.09 31.51
N GLY A 140 10.03 24.33 31.87
CA GLY A 140 9.60 25.56 32.54
C GLY A 140 10.21 25.67 33.94
N LYS A 141 10.23 26.90 34.49
CA LYS A 141 10.72 27.17 35.85
C LYS A 141 9.68 26.78 36.92
N ASP A 142 9.43 25.49 37.08
CA ASP A 142 8.99 24.96 38.36
C ASP A 142 10.25 24.79 39.22
N VAL A 143 10.28 25.31 40.45
CA VAL A 143 11.38 25.00 41.38
C VAL A 143 11.22 23.54 41.82
N LEU A 144 12.20 22.71 41.48
CA LEU A 144 12.28 21.34 41.97
C LEU A 144 12.94 21.34 43.34
N VAL A 145 12.28 20.74 44.32
CA VAL A 145 12.96 20.23 45.52
C VAL A 145 13.80 19.03 45.10
N GLU A 146 15.10 19.09 45.37
CA GLU A 146 16.02 17.96 45.16
C GLU A 146 16.28 17.32 46.52
N PHE A 147 15.72 16.13 46.73
CA PHE A 147 15.90 15.38 47.97
C PHE A 147 17.24 14.62 47.98
N PRO A 148 18.07 14.74 49.04
CA PRO A 148 19.19 13.86 49.29
C PRO A 148 18.73 12.40 49.42
N GLN A 149 19.62 11.44 49.10
CA GLN A 149 19.28 10.02 49.15
C GLN A 149 18.92 9.57 50.58
N ASP A 150 19.64 10.03 51.60
CA ASP A 150 19.35 9.68 53.00
C ASP A 150 18.00 10.24 53.49
N GLU A 151 17.58 11.41 53.01
CA GLU A 151 16.27 11.99 53.34
C GLU A 151 15.14 11.17 52.70
N LEU A 152 15.31 10.71 51.46
CA LEU A 152 14.35 9.81 50.81
C LEU A 152 14.22 8.46 51.53
N ILE A 153 15.31 7.94 52.09
CA ILE A 153 15.27 6.68 52.86
C ILE A 153 14.52 6.91 54.18
N ALA A 154 14.84 7.97 54.93
CA ALA A 154 14.16 8.31 56.18
C ALA A 154 12.64 8.54 55.99
N LYS A 155 12.24 9.22 54.90
CA LYS A 155 10.81 9.40 54.56
C LYS A 155 10.10 8.09 54.17
N TRP A 156 10.81 7.15 53.57
CA TRP A 156 10.25 5.81 53.34
C TRP A 156 10.12 5.01 54.64
N GLU A 157 11.11 5.10 55.53
CA GLU A 157 11.06 4.50 56.87
C GLU A 157 9.81 5.02 57.62
N GLU A 158 9.64 6.34 57.74
CA GLU A 158 8.48 7.02 58.35
C GLU A 158 7.14 6.61 57.69
N PHE A 159 7.06 6.61 56.35
CA PHE A 159 5.87 6.16 55.62
C PHE A 159 5.48 4.70 55.93
N PHE A 160 6.45 3.79 56.02
CA PHE A 160 6.18 2.38 56.28
C PHE A 160 5.74 2.11 57.73
N GLU A 161 6.16 2.96 58.67
CA GLU A 161 5.67 2.96 60.06
C GLU A 161 4.23 3.51 60.15
N GLU A 162 3.99 4.75 59.71
CA GLU A 162 2.67 5.41 59.84
C GLU A 162 1.55 4.64 59.13
N MET A 163 1.81 4.14 57.92
CA MET A 163 0.82 3.42 57.11
C MET A 163 0.78 1.90 57.40
N GLY A 164 1.44 1.45 58.48
CA GLY A 164 1.34 0.08 59.01
C GLY A 164 1.99 -1.00 58.13
N TYR A 165 2.82 -0.63 57.16
CA TYR A 165 3.46 -1.55 56.21
C TYR A 165 4.50 -2.46 56.85
N LEU A 166 5.06 -2.12 58.02
CA LEU A 166 5.96 -3.00 58.80
C LEU A 166 5.45 -4.45 58.89
N SER A 167 4.16 -4.61 59.21
CA SER A 167 3.51 -5.93 59.34
C SER A 167 3.56 -6.75 58.04
N LYS A 168 3.44 -6.09 56.88
CA LYS A 168 3.53 -6.69 55.55
C LYS A 168 4.99 -6.97 55.16
N ILE A 169 5.92 -6.09 55.54
CA ILE A 169 7.36 -6.26 55.27
C ILE A 169 7.88 -7.51 56.00
N ILE A 170 7.61 -7.65 57.29
CA ILE A 170 7.96 -8.83 58.09
C ILE A 170 7.34 -10.09 57.49
N ALA A 171 6.02 -10.07 57.22
CA ALA A 171 5.31 -11.21 56.63
C ALA A 171 5.71 -11.52 55.16
N ILE A 172 6.51 -10.69 54.49
CA ILE A 172 7.15 -10.99 53.20
C ILE A 172 8.56 -11.55 53.43
N ALA A 173 9.33 -11.02 54.37
CA ALA A 173 10.63 -11.57 54.77
C ALA A 173 10.50 -13.03 55.26
N ASP A 174 9.54 -13.31 56.16
CA ASP A 174 9.20 -14.65 56.66
C ASP A 174 8.85 -15.66 55.55
N ARG A 175 8.42 -15.18 54.38
CA ARG A 175 7.98 -15.98 53.22
C ARG A 175 8.89 -15.80 52.00
N PHE A 176 10.08 -15.21 52.18
CA PHE A 176 11.09 -15.15 51.12
C PHE A 176 11.69 -16.55 50.91
N PRO A 177 11.83 -17.05 49.66
CA PRO A 177 11.75 -16.34 48.40
C PRO A 177 10.46 -16.62 47.58
N GLU A 178 9.34 -16.98 48.24
CA GLU A 178 8.04 -17.16 47.57
C GLU A 178 7.38 -15.81 47.30
N ASP A 179 7.25 -14.98 48.34
CA ASP A 179 6.90 -13.56 48.21
C ASP A 179 8.18 -12.71 48.13
N ARG A 180 8.20 -11.73 47.21
CA ARG A 180 9.37 -10.85 46.96
C ARG A 180 9.00 -9.38 46.72
N SER A 181 7.74 -9.00 46.89
CA SER A 181 7.21 -7.73 46.35
C SER A 181 6.30 -7.01 47.34
N LEU A 182 6.71 -5.83 47.80
CA LEU A 182 5.83 -4.96 48.59
C LEU A 182 4.96 -4.13 47.64
N LEU A 183 3.64 -4.28 47.74
CA LEU A 183 2.68 -3.48 46.95
C LEU A 183 2.27 -2.22 47.73
N VAL A 184 2.49 -1.04 47.14
CA VAL A 184 2.09 0.26 47.72
C VAL A 184 1.19 1.02 46.74
N ALA A 185 0.13 1.66 47.24
CA ALA A 185 -0.74 2.51 46.42
C ALA A 185 -0.17 3.94 46.30
N PHE A 186 -0.13 4.50 45.10
CA PHE A 186 0.36 5.86 44.88
C PHE A 186 -0.43 6.93 45.65
N ASP A 187 -1.75 6.73 45.81
CA ASP A 187 -2.60 7.68 46.56
C ASP A 187 -2.26 7.74 48.05
N GLU A 188 -1.78 6.64 48.64
CA GLU A 188 -1.30 6.61 50.03
C GLU A 188 -0.01 7.43 50.17
N LEU A 189 0.97 7.21 49.31
CA LEU A 189 2.21 7.99 49.29
C LEU A 189 1.94 9.49 49.06
N ASN A 190 0.99 9.81 48.17
CA ASN A 190 0.63 11.20 47.86
C ASN A 190 -0.10 11.92 49.01
N ARG A 191 -0.81 11.18 49.89
CA ARG A 191 -1.43 11.72 51.11
C ARG A 191 -0.41 11.97 52.22
N PHE A 192 0.64 11.15 52.30
CA PHE A 192 1.75 11.30 53.23
C PHE A 192 2.67 12.47 52.82
N ASP A 193 3.33 12.37 51.66
CA ASP A 193 4.18 13.43 51.12
C ASP A 193 3.92 13.62 49.62
N THR A 194 3.22 14.70 49.30
CA THR A 194 2.90 15.10 47.92
C THR A 194 4.14 15.48 47.11
N ASP A 195 5.19 16.07 47.72
CA ASP A 195 6.42 16.44 47.01
C ASP A 195 7.26 15.19 46.70
N MET A 196 7.34 14.23 47.62
CA MET A 196 7.94 12.91 47.40
C MET A 196 7.20 12.14 46.30
N ALA A 197 5.86 12.16 46.30
CA ALA A 197 5.04 11.55 45.26
C ALA A 197 5.22 12.22 43.88
N ILE A 198 5.33 13.56 43.83
CA ILE A 198 5.65 14.31 42.60
C ILE A 198 7.09 14.00 42.14
N TYR A 199 8.04 13.86 43.06
CA TYR A 199 9.43 13.53 42.77
C TYR A 199 9.56 12.10 42.23
N LEU A 200 8.83 11.10 42.77
CA LEU A 200 8.71 9.74 42.21
C LEU A 200 8.27 9.76 40.74
N LEU A 201 7.29 10.61 40.38
CA LEU A 201 6.82 10.73 38.99
C LEU A 201 7.84 11.36 38.03
N ARG A 202 8.82 12.12 38.56
CA ARG A 202 9.84 12.84 37.78
C ARG A 202 11.21 12.12 37.77
N HIS A 203 11.58 11.43 38.85
CA HIS A 203 12.88 10.79 39.13
C HIS A 203 12.71 9.40 39.80
N PRO A 204 11.99 8.44 39.18
CA PRO A 204 11.53 7.22 39.86
C PRO A 204 12.65 6.33 40.41
N LEU A 205 13.79 6.23 39.73
CA LEU A 205 14.87 5.31 40.14
C LEU A 205 15.41 5.68 41.53
N ASN A 206 15.64 6.97 41.79
CA ASN A 206 16.15 7.45 43.08
C ASN A 206 15.20 7.10 44.22
N VAL A 207 13.88 7.30 44.02
CA VAL A 207 12.86 7.08 45.05
C VAL A 207 12.60 5.60 45.28
N LEU A 208 12.52 4.79 44.22
CA LEU A 208 12.31 3.34 44.36
C LEU A 208 13.52 2.66 45.03
N MET A 209 14.75 3.02 44.63
CA MET A 209 15.96 2.49 45.27
C MET A 209 16.09 2.92 46.74
N ALA A 210 15.70 4.15 47.08
CA ALA A 210 15.64 4.59 48.48
C ALA A 210 14.61 3.79 49.30
N GLY A 211 13.46 3.44 48.70
CA GLY A 211 12.44 2.62 49.35
C GLY A 211 12.85 1.15 49.52
N GLU A 212 13.56 0.58 48.54
CA GLU A 212 14.13 -0.78 48.63
C GLU A 212 15.30 -0.83 49.63
N GLU A 213 15.99 0.29 49.88
CA GLU A 213 16.96 0.43 50.97
C GLU A 213 16.26 0.53 52.34
N ALA A 214 15.21 1.33 52.47
CA ALA A 214 14.39 1.43 53.68
C ALA A 214 13.78 0.07 54.07
N ILE A 215 13.20 -0.67 53.12
CA ILE A 215 12.67 -2.02 53.36
C ILE A 215 13.75 -2.96 53.91
N ARG A 216 15.00 -2.88 53.40
CA ARG A 216 16.10 -3.72 53.89
C ARG A 216 16.56 -3.36 55.30
N ARG A 217 16.44 -2.10 55.71
CA ARG A 217 16.74 -1.63 57.07
C ARG A 217 15.65 -1.98 58.09
N LEU A 218 14.40 -2.06 57.63
CA LEU A 218 13.23 -2.45 58.44
C LEU A 218 12.99 -3.98 58.50
N ALA A 219 13.74 -4.76 57.71
CA ALA A 219 13.67 -6.22 57.74
C ALA A 219 14.25 -6.79 59.05
N PRO A 220 13.78 -7.97 59.52
CA PRO A 220 14.30 -8.59 60.74
C PRO A 220 15.82 -8.89 60.67
N PRO A 221 16.57 -8.72 61.78
CA PRO A 221 18.00 -8.99 61.83
C PRO A 221 18.28 -10.49 61.66
N GLY A 222 18.68 -10.86 60.45
CA GLY A 222 18.85 -12.24 59.97
C GLY A 222 18.52 -12.36 58.48
N ASP A 223 17.53 -11.60 58.01
CA ASP A 223 17.02 -11.65 56.64
C ASP A 223 17.60 -10.56 55.72
N GLU A 224 18.79 -10.02 56.06
CA GLU A 224 19.48 -8.95 55.33
C GLU A 224 19.75 -9.27 53.83
N GLY A 225 19.71 -10.56 53.46
CA GLY A 225 19.82 -11.03 52.08
C GLY A 225 18.51 -11.02 51.27
N ALA A 226 17.35 -10.73 51.88
CA ALA A 226 16.05 -10.73 51.22
C ALA A 226 15.89 -9.48 50.32
N GLN A 227 16.02 -9.68 49.00
CA GLN A 227 15.80 -8.61 48.02
C GLN A 227 14.29 -8.46 47.74
N ILE A 228 13.63 -7.67 48.58
CA ILE A 228 12.20 -7.31 48.44
C ILE A 228 12.09 -6.09 47.52
N HIS A 229 11.39 -6.23 46.39
CA HIS A 229 11.16 -5.15 45.43
C HIS A 229 9.98 -4.26 45.87
N LEU A 230 10.12 -2.94 45.70
CA LEU A 230 9.05 -1.99 45.97
C LEU A 230 8.21 -1.76 44.69
N ARG A 231 6.93 -2.12 44.72
CA ARG A 231 6.03 -2.07 43.55
C ARG A 231 4.88 -1.07 43.76
N VAL A 232 4.94 0.09 43.10
CA VAL A 232 3.94 1.17 43.25
C VAL A 232 2.81 1.03 42.23
N LYS A 233 1.57 0.90 42.70
CA LYS A 233 0.32 0.71 41.92
C LYS A 233 -0.60 1.93 41.97
N LEU A 234 -1.67 1.92 41.17
CA LEU A 234 -2.76 2.91 41.12
C LEU A 234 -2.29 4.32 40.74
N LEU A 235 -1.44 4.42 39.72
CA LEU A 235 -0.97 5.72 39.21
C LEU A 235 -2.13 6.63 38.74
N PRO A 236 -2.01 7.96 38.98
CA PRO A 236 -3.08 8.92 38.73
C PRO A 236 -3.35 9.06 37.23
N ARG A 237 -4.58 9.47 36.89
CA ARG A 237 -5.07 9.45 35.49
C ARG A 237 -4.23 10.28 34.53
N ASP A 238 -3.64 11.39 34.98
CA ASP A 238 -2.74 12.23 34.16
C ASP A 238 -1.41 11.54 33.79
N ARG A 239 -1.10 10.41 34.45
CA ARG A 239 0.05 9.54 34.18
C ARG A 239 -0.32 8.26 33.43
N ARG A 240 -1.61 8.00 33.18
CA ARG A 240 -2.09 6.94 32.28
C ARG A 240 -2.02 7.45 30.84
N VAL A 241 -1.03 6.95 30.09
CA VAL A 241 -0.68 7.42 28.74
C VAL A 241 -0.84 6.26 27.75
N PRO A 242 -1.78 6.34 26.78
CA PRO A 242 -1.92 5.30 25.76
C PRO A 242 -0.68 5.27 24.86
N VAL A 243 -0.34 4.08 24.33
CA VAL A 243 0.93 3.83 23.61
C VAL A 243 1.23 4.88 22.54
N ARG A 244 0.24 5.29 21.73
CA ARG A 244 0.39 6.32 20.67
C ARG A 244 0.63 7.73 21.18
N ALA A 245 0.34 8.04 22.44
CA ALA A 245 0.63 9.33 23.07
C ALA A 245 2.06 9.41 23.64
N LEU A 246 2.84 8.31 23.63
CA LEU A 246 4.22 8.30 24.10
C LEU A 246 5.12 9.21 23.24
N ARG A 247 5.80 10.17 23.89
CA ARG A 247 6.67 11.18 23.26
C ARG A 247 7.90 11.39 24.13
N ALA A 248 8.91 12.08 23.59
CA ALA A 248 10.17 12.38 24.30
C ALA A 248 9.97 13.01 25.70
N LYS A 249 8.87 13.76 25.91
CA LYS A 249 8.54 14.36 27.22
C LYS A 249 8.27 13.34 28.36
N HIS A 250 8.03 12.06 28.04
CA HIS A 250 7.82 10.98 29.01
C HIS A 250 9.07 10.14 29.29
N LEU A 251 10.18 10.36 28.57
CA LEU A 251 11.41 9.58 28.78
C LEU A 251 11.98 9.83 30.19
N GLY A 252 12.34 8.76 30.88
CA GLY A 252 12.82 8.77 32.26
C GLY A 252 11.76 9.04 33.33
N GLN A 253 10.49 9.28 32.95
CA GLN A 253 9.40 9.51 33.90
C GLN A 253 8.69 8.20 34.26
N TYR A 254 8.06 8.18 35.44
CA TYR A 254 7.17 7.10 35.85
C TYR A 254 5.79 7.31 35.20
N ILE A 255 5.32 6.32 34.45
CA ILE A 255 4.07 6.37 33.70
C ILE A 255 3.33 5.03 33.78
N ALA A 256 2.01 5.11 33.58
CA ALA A 256 1.14 3.96 33.38
C ALA A 256 0.80 3.84 31.89
N VAL A 257 0.88 2.63 31.34
CA VAL A 257 0.52 2.35 29.93
C VAL A 257 -0.44 1.17 29.89
N GLU A 258 -1.64 1.41 29.36
CA GLU A 258 -2.70 0.42 29.12
C GLU A 258 -2.50 -0.32 27.79
N GLY A 259 -2.85 -1.61 27.75
CA GLY A 259 -2.82 -2.37 26.50
C GLY A 259 -3.22 -3.85 26.61
N LEU A 260 -3.43 -4.46 25.45
CA LEU A 260 -3.64 -5.90 25.29
C LEU A 260 -2.28 -6.60 25.12
N VAL A 261 -2.02 -7.65 25.90
CA VAL A 261 -0.78 -8.44 25.79
C VAL A 261 -0.80 -9.25 24.49
N ARG A 262 0.02 -8.85 23.51
CA ARG A 262 0.07 -9.47 22.17
C ARG A 262 1.04 -10.65 22.11
N LYS A 263 2.14 -10.57 22.84
CA LYS A 263 3.16 -11.61 22.91
C LYS A 263 3.87 -11.57 24.27
N SER A 264 4.12 -12.76 24.82
CA SER A 264 5.10 -12.99 25.87
C SER A 264 6.29 -13.80 25.32
N THR A 265 7.47 -13.69 25.94
CA THR A 265 8.59 -14.61 25.73
C THR A 265 8.65 -15.64 26.85
N GLU A 266 9.43 -16.71 26.63
CA GLU A 266 10.03 -17.44 27.75
C GLU A 266 10.71 -16.47 28.72
N VAL A 267 10.66 -16.79 30.02
CA VAL A 267 11.48 -16.14 31.05
C VAL A 267 12.94 -16.53 30.84
N ARG A 268 13.86 -15.58 31.03
CA ARG A 268 15.30 -15.81 30.82
C ARG A 268 16.13 -15.02 31.85
N PRO A 269 17.19 -15.59 32.43
CA PRO A 269 18.05 -14.88 33.36
C PRO A 269 18.81 -13.75 32.65
N ARG A 270 18.76 -12.55 33.23
CA ARG A 270 19.56 -11.38 32.87
C ARG A 270 20.61 -11.15 33.94
N VAL A 271 21.87 -11.00 33.55
CA VAL A 271 22.92 -10.58 34.50
C VAL A 271 22.64 -9.14 34.94
N THR A 272 22.65 -8.89 36.25
CA THR A 272 22.55 -7.56 36.86
C THR A 272 23.92 -7.09 37.33
N ASP A 273 24.63 -7.96 38.07
CA ASP A 273 26.01 -7.76 38.49
C ASP A 273 26.92 -8.80 37.84
N ALA A 274 27.72 -8.38 36.86
CA ALA A 274 28.67 -9.25 36.20
C ALA A 274 30.00 -9.26 36.96
N LEU A 275 30.45 -10.45 37.38
CA LEU A 275 31.74 -10.64 38.03
C LEU A 275 32.79 -11.11 37.01
N PHE A 276 33.83 -10.31 36.83
CA PHE A 276 34.87 -10.51 35.84
C PHE A 276 36.22 -10.81 36.48
N GLN A 277 36.76 -12.01 36.26
CA GLN A 277 38.12 -12.33 36.68
C GLN A 277 39.15 -11.71 35.73
N CYS A 278 40.07 -10.94 36.28
CA CYS A 278 41.24 -10.42 35.59
C CYS A 278 42.26 -11.55 35.35
N LEU A 279 42.44 -11.99 34.10
CA LEU A 279 43.35 -13.11 33.75
C LEU A 279 44.85 -12.80 33.94
N ARG A 280 45.21 -11.66 34.54
CA ARG A 280 46.60 -11.26 34.82
C ARG A 280 46.95 -11.15 36.30
N CYS A 281 46.03 -10.68 37.15
CA CYS A 281 46.25 -10.53 38.59
C CYS A 281 45.27 -11.33 39.47
N GLY A 282 44.34 -12.07 38.87
CA GLY A 282 43.38 -12.93 39.59
C GLY A 282 42.19 -12.18 40.20
N THR A 283 42.31 -10.88 40.45
CA THR A 283 41.25 -10.00 40.99
C THR A 283 39.92 -10.19 40.27
N ILE A 284 38.84 -10.29 41.05
CA ILE A 284 37.46 -10.30 40.55
C ILE A 284 36.93 -8.87 40.58
N ILE A 285 36.42 -8.39 39.45
CA ILE A 285 35.85 -7.06 39.27
C ILE A 285 34.32 -7.17 39.18
N LYS A 286 33.60 -6.37 39.95
CA LYS A 286 32.15 -6.19 39.85
C LYS A 286 31.84 -5.02 38.90
N GLU A 287 31.10 -5.30 37.83
CA GLU A 287 30.68 -4.32 36.81
C GLU A 287 29.15 -4.40 36.61
N PRO A 288 28.38 -3.38 37.01
CA PRO A 288 26.92 -3.40 36.96
C PRO A 288 26.37 -3.25 35.53
N GLN A 289 25.22 -3.86 35.29
CA GLN A 289 24.64 -4.07 33.96
C GLN A 289 23.27 -3.38 33.82
N ASP A 290 23.24 -2.05 33.99
CA ASP A 290 22.03 -1.18 33.94
C ASP A 290 21.35 -1.07 32.55
N GLY A 291 21.68 -1.92 31.57
CA GLY A 291 21.09 -1.84 30.25
C GLY A 291 21.23 -3.11 29.41
N GLN A 292 20.47 -3.18 28.32
CA GLN A 292 20.37 -4.36 27.44
C GLN A 292 21.63 -4.64 26.60
N THR A 293 22.67 -3.83 26.72
CA THR A 293 23.99 -4.07 26.13
C THR A 293 24.96 -4.50 27.23
N PHE A 294 25.39 -5.75 27.20
CA PHE A 294 26.43 -6.29 28.08
C PHE A 294 27.68 -5.41 28.04
N ARG A 295 28.16 -4.99 29.22
CA ARG A 295 29.37 -4.18 29.41
C ARG A 295 30.48 -5.04 29.99
N GLU A 296 31.66 -4.97 29.36
CA GLU A 296 32.91 -5.51 29.91
C GLU A 296 33.69 -4.35 30.57
N PRO A 297 34.45 -4.59 31.67
CA PRO A 297 35.22 -3.55 32.34
C PRO A 297 36.21 -2.88 31.40
N LEU A 298 36.29 -1.55 31.44
CA LEU A 298 37.22 -0.80 30.58
C LEU A 298 38.68 -0.96 31.02
N GLU A 299 38.89 -1.17 32.33
CA GLU A 299 40.17 -1.49 32.92
C GLU A 299 40.02 -2.28 34.23
N CYS A 300 41.14 -2.80 34.74
CA CYS A 300 41.20 -3.53 36.00
C CYS A 300 41.31 -2.54 37.17
N TYR A 301 40.16 -2.04 37.64
CA TYR A 301 40.05 -0.94 38.60
C TYR A 301 40.84 -1.18 39.89
N GLU A 302 41.69 -0.22 40.26
CA GLU A 302 42.55 -0.28 41.46
C GLU A 302 41.71 -0.26 42.76
N GLU A 303 40.59 0.46 42.75
CA GLU A 303 39.60 0.54 43.84
C GLU A 303 39.03 -0.83 44.25
N GLN A 304 38.98 -1.79 43.31
CA GLN A 304 38.54 -3.17 43.56
C GLN A 304 39.74 -4.15 43.70
N GLY A 305 40.94 -3.65 44.03
CA GLY A 305 42.16 -4.45 44.14
C GLY A 305 42.77 -4.87 42.79
N GLY A 306 42.47 -4.12 41.72
CA GLY A 306 42.91 -4.42 40.35
C GLY A 306 44.27 -3.83 39.96
N CYS A 307 44.92 -4.40 38.94
CA CYS A 307 46.26 -4.04 38.51
C CYS A 307 46.36 -2.82 37.56
N LYS A 308 45.32 -1.98 37.48
CA LYS A 308 45.27 -0.73 36.69
C LYS A 308 45.70 -0.88 35.22
N ARG A 309 45.23 -1.96 34.57
CA ARG A 309 45.45 -2.25 33.14
C ARG A 309 44.14 -2.23 32.37
N SER A 310 44.14 -1.54 31.23
CA SER A 310 43.03 -1.46 30.28
C SER A 310 42.64 -2.81 29.68
N ALA A 311 41.41 -2.94 29.20
CA ALA A 311 40.88 -4.10 28.47
C ALA A 311 41.69 -4.44 27.19
N SER A 312 42.46 -3.49 26.66
CA SER A 312 43.41 -3.71 25.56
C SER A 312 44.71 -4.40 25.99
N ALA A 313 45.05 -4.37 27.28
CA ALA A 313 46.28 -4.89 27.86
C ALA A 313 46.07 -6.11 28.78
N THR A 314 44.81 -6.46 29.11
CA THR A 314 44.44 -7.64 29.88
C THR A 314 43.04 -8.11 29.47
N LYS A 315 42.84 -9.43 29.40
CA LYS A 315 41.52 -10.03 29.13
C LYS A 315 40.78 -10.28 30.43
N PHE A 316 39.48 -10.02 30.42
CA PHE A 316 38.56 -10.36 31.50
C PHE A 316 37.81 -11.65 31.15
N LYS A 317 37.58 -12.51 32.15
CA LYS A 317 36.76 -13.73 32.05
C LYS A 317 35.53 -13.55 32.92
N LEU A 318 34.34 -13.55 32.32
CA LEU A 318 33.09 -13.59 33.09
C LEU A 318 33.03 -14.87 33.94
N LEU A 319 32.74 -14.72 35.23
CA LEU A 319 32.47 -15.82 36.16
C LEU A 319 30.96 -16.03 36.23
N THR A 320 30.44 -16.89 35.35
CA THR A 320 29.00 -17.17 35.23
C THR A 320 28.41 -17.88 36.44
N GLU A 321 29.24 -18.46 37.31
CA GLU A 321 28.83 -19.17 38.53
C GLU A 321 28.68 -18.23 39.74
N THR A 322 29.28 -17.04 39.70
CA THR A 322 29.26 -16.07 40.82
C THR A 322 28.69 -14.70 40.45
N SER A 323 28.40 -14.45 39.17
CA SER A 323 27.64 -13.28 38.72
C SER A 323 26.17 -13.39 39.16
N LEU A 324 25.53 -12.27 39.50
CA LEU A 324 24.12 -12.27 39.89
C LEU A 324 23.23 -12.18 38.66
N PHE A 325 22.18 -12.99 38.66
CA PHE A 325 21.17 -13.04 37.61
C PHE A 325 19.78 -12.80 38.20
N VAL A 326 18.97 -12.01 37.50
CA VAL A 326 17.56 -11.77 37.79
C VAL A 326 16.75 -12.26 36.60
N ASP A 327 15.68 -13.01 36.85
CA ASP A 327 14.82 -13.47 35.77
C ASP A 327 14.13 -12.30 35.08
N THR A 328 14.13 -12.31 33.74
CA THR A 328 13.59 -11.24 32.91
C THR A 328 12.67 -11.81 31.85
N GLN A 329 11.50 -11.19 31.65
CA GLN A 329 10.55 -11.56 30.61
C GLN A 329 10.22 -10.34 29.73
N LYS A 330 10.18 -10.54 28.42
CA LYS A 330 9.88 -9.50 27.44
C LYS A 330 8.45 -9.64 26.94
N LEU A 331 7.62 -8.62 27.14
CA LEU A 331 6.28 -8.55 26.55
C LEU A 331 6.24 -7.58 25.35
N GLU A 332 5.28 -7.81 24.46
CA GLU A 332 4.83 -6.85 23.45
C GLU A 332 3.35 -6.56 23.74
N ILE A 333 3.03 -5.35 24.25
CA ILE A 333 1.64 -4.89 24.39
C ILE A 333 1.21 -4.11 23.15
N GLN A 334 -0.10 -4.09 22.91
CA GLN A 334 -0.75 -3.45 21.77
C GLN A 334 -1.93 -2.58 22.25
N GLU A 335 -2.16 -1.44 21.61
CA GLU A 335 -3.36 -0.62 21.86
C GLU A 335 -4.65 -1.44 21.71
N ALA A 336 -5.60 -1.24 22.63
CA ALA A 336 -6.92 -1.88 22.59
C ALA A 336 -7.68 -1.43 21.32
N PRO A 337 -8.22 -2.38 20.53
CA PRO A 337 -8.81 -2.06 19.22
C PRO A 337 -10.10 -1.24 19.31
N GLU A 338 -10.78 -1.23 20.46
CA GLU A 338 -12.02 -0.48 20.68
C GLU A 338 -11.82 1.05 20.73
N GLY A 339 -10.65 1.52 21.19
CA GLY A 339 -10.33 2.95 21.25
C GLY A 339 -9.89 3.56 19.92
N LEU A 340 -9.74 2.75 18.87
CA LEU A 340 -9.16 3.16 17.60
C LEU A 340 -10.20 3.69 16.62
N ARG A 341 -9.87 4.76 15.90
CA ARG A 341 -10.70 5.23 14.80
C ARG A 341 -10.51 4.29 13.60
N GLY A 342 -11.61 3.90 12.96
CA GLY A 342 -11.61 2.86 11.93
C GLY A 342 -10.63 3.12 10.77
N GLY A 343 -9.51 2.39 10.76
CA GLY A 343 -8.42 2.54 9.78
C GLY A 343 -7.06 2.88 10.39
N GLU A 344 -6.98 3.21 11.68
CA GLU A 344 -5.72 3.43 12.39
C GLU A 344 -5.07 2.09 12.81
N GLU A 345 -3.77 1.91 12.56
CA GLU A 345 -3.05 0.74 13.07
C GLU A 345 -2.80 0.87 14.58
N PRO A 346 -3.05 -0.19 15.39
CA PRO A 346 -2.70 -0.19 16.81
C PRO A 346 -1.19 -0.10 17.00
N GLN A 347 -0.73 0.89 17.76
CA GLN A 347 0.67 0.99 18.16
C GLN A 347 1.02 -0.07 19.22
N ARG A 348 2.32 -0.28 19.42
CA ARG A 348 2.84 -1.32 20.31
C ARG A 348 4.04 -0.83 21.10
N LEU A 349 4.17 -1.33 22.32
CA LEU A 349 5.29 -1.06 23.21
C LEU A 349 5.95 -2.38 23.60
N THR A 350 7.28 -2.38 23.64
CA THR A 350 8.04 -3.46 24.30
C THR A 350 8.10 -3.16 25.79
N LEU A 351 7.77 -4.16 26.61
CA LEU A 351 7.92 -4.12 28.05
C LEU A 351 8.97 -5.13 28.50
N TYR A 352 9.64 -4.84 29.61
CA TYR A 352 10.47 -5.78 30.35
C TYR A 352 9.93 -5.89 31.77
N LEU A 353 9.68 -7.14 32.19
CA LEU A 353 9.30 -7.54 33.55
C LEU A 353 10.53 -8.20 34.18
N GLU A 354 10.75 -7.96 35.46
CA GLU A 354 11.89 -8.52 36.21
C GLU A 354 11.39 -9.24 37.49
N ASP A 355 12.06 -10.33 37.84
CA ASP A 355 11.82 -11.19 39.00
C ASP A 355 10.35 -11.61 39.21
N ASP A 356 9.71 -11.15 40.29
CA ASP A 356 8.38 -11.56 40.75
C ASP A 356 7.26 -11.36 39.71
N LEU A 357 7.43 -10.43 38.78
CA LEU A 357 6.44 -10.12 37.75
C LEU A 357 6.50 -11.10 36.56
N THR A 358 7.55 -11.91 36.45
CA THR A 358 7.74 -12.82 35.31
C THR A 358 6.81 -14.03 35.39
N GLY A 359 6.39 -14.56 34.23
CA GLY A 359 5.49 -15.72 34.12
C GLY A 359 4.01 -15.45 34.41
N ARG A 360 3.67 -14.45 35.24
CA ARG A 360 2.31 -14.16 35.75
C ARG A 360 1.30 -13.60 34.72
N ILE A 361 1.72 -13.31 33.48
CA ILE A 361 0.93 -12.56 32.48
C ILE A 361 0.88 -13.30 31.14
N THR A 362 -0.33 -13.65 30.70
CA THR A 362 -0.59 -14.44 29.49
C THR A 362 -0.97 -13.59 28.27
N PRO A 363 -0.67 -14.04 27.03
CA PRO A 363 -1.10 -13.34 25.81
C PRO A 363 -2.63 -13.36 25.65
N GLY A 364 -3.22 -12.18 25.55
CA GLY A 364 -4.68 -11.96 25.48
C GLY A 364 -5.27 -11.21 26.68
N GLU A 365 -4.52 -11.05 27.77
CA GLU A 365 -4.93 -10.24 28.93
C GLU A 365 -4.94 -8.73 28.60
N ARG A 366 -5.85 -8.00 29.24
CA ARG A 366 -5.84 -6.53 29.33
C ARG A 366 -5.13 -6.10 30.60
N VAL A 367 -4.10 -5.26 30.46
CA VAL A 367 -3.22 -4.87 31.56
C VAL A 367 -2.90 -3.38 31.52
N VAL A 368 -2.82 -2.77 32.70
CA VAL A 368 -2.18 -1.47 32.90
C VAL A 368 -0.83 -1.72 33.57
N MET A 369 0.22 -1.23 32.92
CA MET A 369 1.61 -1.47 33.30
C MET A 369 2.22 -0.17 33.79
N ASN A 370 2.71 -0.13 35.03
CA ASN A 370 3.33 1.03 35.64
C ASN A 370 4.86 0.86 35.58
N GLY A 371 5.59 1.85 35.06
CA GLY A 371 7.02 1.69 34.79
C GLY A 371 7.75 2.94 34.31
N VAL A 372 9.05 2.78 34.04
CA VAL A 372 9.95 3.84 33.58
C VAL A 372 10.17 3.72 32.08
N LEU A 373 9.79 4.75 31.31
CA LEU A 373 9.97 4.75 29.86
C LEU A 373 11.44 5.07 29.48
N ARG A 374 12.14 4.09 28.91
CA ARG A 374 13.52 4.23 28.42
C ARG A 374 13.60 4.23 26.90
N SER A 375 14.78 4.54 26.38
CA SER A 375 15.08 4.54 24.94
C SER A 375 16.48 3.98 24.65
N VAL A 376 16.62 3.20 23.58
CA VAL A 376 17.89 2.65 23.09
C VAL A 376 18.12 3.03 21.63
N GLN A 377 19.36 3.31 21.27
CA GLN A 377 19.74 3.75 19.93
C GLN A 377 19.51 2.64 18.89
N LYS A 378 18.74 2.94 17.83
CA LYS A 378 18.32 1.96 16.81
C LYS A 378 19.41 1.80 15.74
N GLY A 379 20.32 0.83 15.90
CA GLY A 379 21.39 0.60 14.92
C GLY A 379 22.09 -0.75 15.03
N ARG A 380 22.95 -1.05 14.05
CA ARG A 380 24.00 -2.08 14.18
C ARG A 380 25.16 -1.48 14.99
N PRO A 381 25.99 -2.28 15.69
CA PRO A 381 27.09 -1.76 16.54
C PRO A 381 28.17 -0.88 15.88
N ARG A 382 28.10 -0.63 14.57
CA ARG A 382 28.99 0.29 13.83
C ARG A 382 28.28 1.49 13.19
N GLU A 383 26.95 1.58 13.27
CA GLU A 383 26.16 2.65 12.65
C GLU A 383 25.28 3.34 13.71
N LYS A 384 25.79 4.44 14.27
CA LYS A 384 25.06 5.27 15.26
C LYS A 384 23.95 6.06 14.56
N SER A 385 22.71 5.61 14.72
CA SER A 385 21.51 6.29 14.21
C SER A 385 21.06 7.45 15.12
N THR A 386 20.45 8.49 14.57
CA THR A 386 19.73 9.50 15.36
C THR A 386 18.35 9.05 15.82
N LEU A 387 17.88 7.88 15.35
CA LEU A 387 16.62 7.27 15.78
C LEU A 387 16.84 6.36 16.99
N PHE A 388 15.92 6.44 17.94
CA PHE A 388 15.89 5.61 19.15
C PHE A 388 14.57 4.83 19.19
N ASP A 389 14.63 3.57 19.59
CA ASP A 389 13.46 2.77 19.92
C ASP A 389 13.13 2.94 21.41
N ILE A 390 11.84 2.99 21.75
CA ILE A 390 11.35 3.10 23.13
C ILE A 390 10.88 1.75 23.67
N PHE A 391 11.10 1.55 24.97
CA PHE A 391 10.59 0.43 25.76
C PHE A 391 10.32 0.92 27.18
N MET A 392 9.62 0.13 27.98
CA MET A 392 9.37 0.45 29.38
C MET A 392 9.79 -0.71 30.27
N ASP A 393 10.53 -0.39 31.32
CA ASP A 393 10.85 -1.33 32.38
C ASP A 393 9.74 -1.22 33.42
N VAL A 394 9.07 -2.34 33.71
CA VAL A 394 7.83 -2.38 34.47
C VAL A 394 8.13 -2.62 35.95
N ASN A 395 7.59 -1.76 36.81
CA ASN A 395 7.66 -1.88 38.26
C ASN A 395 6.40 -2.50 38.85
N SER A 396 5.20 -2.27 38.29
CA SER A 396 3.99 -2.94 38.76
C SER A 396 2.96 -3.16 37.66
N VAL A 397 2.04 -4.11 37.90
CA VAL A 397 1.01 -4.52 36.94
C VAL A 397 -0.36 -4.56 37.62
N GLU A 398 -1.35 -4.00 36.93
CA GLU A 398 -2.78 -4.06 37.22
C GLU A 398 -3.47 -4.83 36.08
N LYS A 399 -4.25 -5.87 36.37
CA LYS A 399 -5.09 -6.56 35.36
C LYS A 399 -6.46 -5.90 35.31
N GLU A 400 -6.97 -5.57 34.12
CA GLU A 400 -8.34 -5.04 33.97
C GLU A 400 -9.40 -6.15 33.99
N GLN A 401 -9.00 -7.36 33.56
CA GLN A 401 -9.84 -8.55 33.56
C GLN A 401 -9.43 -9.43 34.74
N VAL A 402 -10.05 -9.17 35.89
CA VAL A 402 -10.05 -10.06 37.06
C VAL A 402 -10.79 -11.34 36.65
N GLU A 403 -10.23 -12.52 36.91
CA GLU A 403 -10.96 -13.78 36.66
C GLU A 403 -12.08 -13.95 37.70
N PHE A 404 -13.16 -14.67 37.37
CA PHE A 404 -14.32 -14.78 38.29
C PHE A 404 -13.98 -15.39 39.67
N GLU A 405 -12.86 -16.10 39.76
CA GLU A 405 -12.33 -16.75 40.95
C GLU A 405 -11.42 -15.80 41.78
N GLU A 406 -11.02 -14.65 41.23
CA GLU A 406 -10.20 -13.60 41.87
C GLU A 406 -11.05 -12.43 42.44
N ILE A 407 -12.38 -12.49 42.33
CA ILE A 407 -13.26 -11.42 42.85
C ILE A 407 -13.41 -11.57 44.37
N GLU A 408 -12.76 -10.70 45.14
CA GLU A 408 -12.97 -10.59 46.58
C GLU A 408 -14.40 -10.13 46.90
N VAL A 409 -15.26 -11.06 47.30
CA VAL A 409 -16.64 -10.78 47.70
C VAL A 409 -16.64 -10.31 49.16
N THR A 410 -17.02 -9.05 49.42
CA THR A 410 -17.17 -8.56 50.79
C THR A 410 -18.33 -9.27 51.51
N GLU A 411 -18.36 -9.29 52.83
CA GLU A 411 -19.49 -9.91 53.55
C GLU A 411 -20.81 -9.12 53.34
N GLU A 412 -20.73 -7.84 52.98
CA GLU A 412 -21.88 -7.03 52.56
C GLU A 412 -22.41 -7.49 51.18
N ASP A 413 -21.52 -7.64 50.20
CA ASP A 413 -21.88 -8.18 48.88
C ASP A 413 -22.41 -9.62 48.99
N ALA A 414 -21.77 -10.46 49.80
CA ALA A 414 -22.19 -11.84 50.04
C ALA A 414 -23.60 -11.89 50.64
N ARG A 415 -23.92 -10.98 51.58
CA ARG A 415 -25.29 -10.82 52.11
C ARG A 415 -26.27 -10.39 51.03
N LEU A 416 -25.95 -9.37 50.22
CA LEU A 416 -26.82 -8.89 49.15
C LEU A 416 -27.07 -9.97 48.07
N ILE A 417 -26.05 -10.75 47.72
CA ILE A 417 -26.17 -11.88 46.78
C ILE A 417 -27.09 -12.97 47.34
N ARG A 418 -26.96 -13.33 48.63
CA ARG A 418 -27.87 -14.29 49.29
C ARG A 418 -29.31 -13.79 49.32
N GLU A 419 -29.52 -12.50 49.63
CA GLU A 419 -30.84 -11.88 49.71
C GLU A 419 -31.52 -11.78 48.33
N MET A 420 -30.81 -11.32 47.30
CA MET A 420 -31.31 -11.31 45.92
C MET A 420 -31.56 -12.72 45.37
N GLY A 421 -30.69 -13.68 45.69
CA GLY A 421 -30.84 -15.08 45.28
C GLY A 421 -32.04 -15.79 45.89
N ALA A 422 -32.57 -15.30 47.02
CA ALA A 422 -33.80 -15.78 47.63
C ALA A 422 -35.09 -15.17 47.04
N SER A 423 -34.98 -14.15 46.17
CA SER A 423 -36.13 -13.47 45.57
C SER A 423 -36.79 -14.34 44.48
N PRO A 424 -38.12 -14.59 44.53
CA PRO A 424 -38.81 -15.34 43.48
C PRO A 424 -38.84 -14.61 42.13
N ASP A 425 -38.66 -13.27 42.14
CA ASP A 425 -38.68 -12.42 40.95
C ASP A 425 -37.28 -12.25 40.31
N ILE A 426 -36.24 -12.90 40.83
CA ILE A 426 -34.82 -12.69 40.45
C ILE A 426 -34.57 -12.81 38.94
N PHE A 427 -35.22 -13.77 38.25
CA PHE A 427 -35.10 -13.94 36.80
C PHE A 427 -35.65 -12.73 36.02
N ARG A 428 -36.75 -12.13 36.49
CA ARG A 428 -37.30 -10.90 35.91
C ARG A 428 -36.41 -9.69 36.21
N MET A 429 -35.83 -9.62 37.42
CA MET A 429 -34.90 -8.55 37.81
C MET A 429 -33.64 -8.54 36.93
N ILE A 430 -33.02 -9.71 36.70
CA ILE A 430 -31.88 -9.89 35.79
C ILE A 430 -32.26 -9.52 34.35
N THR A 431 -33.42 -9.99 33.87
CA THR A 431 -33.90 -9.68 32.51
C THR A 431 -34.15 -8.17 32.33
N ALA A 432 -34.65 -7.49 33.37
CA ALA A 432 -34.90 -6.05 33.34
C ALA A 432 -33.61 -5.20 33.40
N SER A 433 -32.55 -5.69 34.05
CA SER A 433 -31.25 -4.98 34.11
C SER A 433 -30.43 -5.11 32.82
N ILE A 434 -30.75 -6.05 31.93
CA ILE A 434 -30.15 -6.12 30.59
C ILE A 434 -30.73 -5.00 29.70
N ALA A 435 -29.88 -4.03 29.37
CA ALA A 435 -30.18 -2.87 28.52
C ALA A 435 -31.50 -2.17 28.90
N PRO A 436 -31.60 -1.55 30.10
CA PRO A 436 -32.84 -0.99 30.63
C PRO A 436 -33.35 0.21 29.82
N SER A 437 -32.47 0.86 29.04
CA SER A 437 -32.82 1.92 28.09
C SER A 437 -33.61 1.45 26.86
N MET A 438 -33.71 0.14 26.62
CA MET A 438 -34.52 -0.41 25.53
C MET A 438 -35.80 -1.05 26.06
N TYR A 439 -36.93 -0.47 25.64
CA TYR A 439 -38.28 -0.95 25.88
C TYR A 439 -38.59 -2.22 25.05
N GLY A 440 -39.29 -3.18 25.65
CA GLY A 440 -39.63 -4.45 25.01
C GLY A 440 -38.43 -5.41 24.90
N MET A 441 -38.47 -6.26 23.87
CA MET A 441 -37.49 -7.33 23.59
C MET A 441 -37.26 -8.30 24.78
N HIS A 442 -38.32 -8.61 25.54
CA HIS A 442 -38.21 -9.41 26.77
C HIS A 442 -37.65 -10.81 26.50
N VAL A 443 -38.17 -11.52 25.51
CA VAL A 443 -37.73 -12.89 25.17
C VAL A 443 -36.28 -12.91 24.68
N GLU A 444 -35.84 -11.89 23.94
CA GLU A 444 -34.44 -11.74 23.53
C GLU A 444 -33.53 -11.44 24.72
N LYS A 445 -33.97 -10.61 25.67
CA LYS A 445 -33.22 -10.34 26.92
C LYS A 445 -33.13 -11.59 27.81
N GLU A 446 -34.21 -12.38 27.92
CA GLU A 446 -34.23 -13.66 28.64
C GLU A 446 -33.25 -14.67 28.01
N ALA A 447 -33.28 -14.82 26.69
CA ALA A 447 -32.36 -15.70 25.96
C ALA A 447 -30.88 -15.27 26.11
N LEU A 448 -30.63 -13.96 26.22
CA LEU A 448 -29.30 -13.40 26.47
C LEU A 448 -28.86 -13.52 27.93
N ALA A 449 -29.76 -13.40 28.90
CA ALA A 449 -29.50 -13.71 30.31
C ALA A 449 -29.07 -15.18 30.47
N LEU A 450 -29.85 -16.10 29.90
CA LEU A 450 -29.54 -17.54 29.89
C LEU A 450 -28.22 -17.83 29.15
N GLN A 451 -27.85 -17.03 28.14
CA GLN A 451 -26.55 -17.15 27.49
C GLN A 451 -25.37 -16.74 28.39
N LEU A 452 -25.54 -15.76 29.28
CA LEU A 452 -24.48 -15.33 30.21
C LEU A 452 -24.20 -16.37 31.30
N PHE A 453 -25.24 -16.96 31.90
CA PHE A 453 -25.07 -18.02 32.90
C PHE A 453 -24.63 -19.35 32.28
N SER A 454 -24.91 -19.57 30.99
CA SER A 454 -24.53 -20.77 30.23
C SER A 454 -25.15 -22.06 30.83
N GLY A 455 -24.72 -23.22 30.33
CA GLY A 455 -25.06 -24.54 30.86
C GLY A 455 -23.83 -25.24 31.46
N VAL A 456 -24.05 -26.23 32.32
CA VAL A 456 -22.96 -27.06 32.86
C VAL A 456 -22.41 -27.99 31.78
N PRO A 457 -21.11 -27.91 31.39
CA PRO A 457 -20.51 -28.85 30.46
C PRO A 457 -20.40 -30.24 31.09
N LYS A 458 -20.71 -31.29 30.33
CA LYS A 458 -20.69 -32.67 30.83
C LYS A 458 -19.63 -33.48 30.11
N VAL A 459 -18.74 -34.13 30.86
CA VAL A 459 -17.80 -35.11 30.31
C VAL A 459 -18.42 -36.49 30.43
N MET A 460 -18.55 -37.19 29.31
CA MET A 460 -19.07 -38.56 29.25
C MET A 460 -17.97 -39.57 29.66
N PRO A 461 -18.33 -40.79 30.11
CA PRO A 461 -17.35 -41.81 30.50
C PRO A 461 -16.37 -42.26 29.40
N ASP A 462 -16.64 -41.92 28.14
CA ASP A 462 -15.79 -42.15 26.98
C ASP A 462 -14.85 -40.96 26.64
N GLY A 463 -14.76 -39.97 27.54
CA GLY A 463 -13.95 -38.76 27.38
C GLY A 463 -14.57 -37.67 26.50
N ARG A 464 -15.75 -37.87 25.90
CA ARG A 464 -16.39 -36.84 25.06
C ARG A 464 -17.04 -35.76 25.93
N ARG A 465 -16.61 -34.50 25.75
CA ARG A 465 -17.23 -33.31 26.38
C ARG A 465 -18.45 -32.85 25.57
N ILE A 466 -19.63 -32.94 26.18
CA ILE A 466 -20.83 -32.23 25.77
C ILE A 466 -20.67 -30.77 26.20
N ARG A 467 -20.88 -29.83 25.27
CA ARG A 467 -20.79 -28.39 25.57
C ARG A 467 -21.93 -27.98 26.51
N GLY A 468 -21.62 -27.08 27.44
CA GLY A 468 -22.65 -26.35 28.19
C GLY A 468 -23.18 -25.14 27.42
N ASP A 469 -22.36 -24.62 26.51
CA ASP A 469 -22.46 -23.25 26.03
C ASP A 469 -23.57 -23.02 25.00
N ILE A 470 -24.29 -21.93 25.15
CA ILE A 470 -25.41 -21.55 24.29
C ILE A 470 -24.94 -20.55 23.23
N HIS A 471 -25.37 -20.75 21.99
CA HIS A 471 -25.08 -19.85 20.87
C HIS A 471 -26.39 -19.27 20.35
N VAL A 472 -26.63 -17.98 20.63
CA VAL A 472 -27.81 -17.23 20.19
C VAL A 472 -27.55 -16.56 18.84
N LEU A 473 -28.54 -16.58 17.95
CA LEU A 473 -28.54 -15.88 16.67
C LEU A 473 -29.79 -15.00 16.56
N MET A 474 -29.61 -13.67 16.57
CA MET A 474 -30.71 -12.72 16.38
C MET A 474 -30.87 -12.34 14.90
N VAL A 475 -32.05 -12.59 14.34
CA VAL A 475 -32.47 -12.22 12.98
C VAL A 475 -33.74 -11.37 13.08
N GLY A 476 -33.95 -10.46 12.13
CA GLY A 476 -35.10 -9.55 12.07
C GLY A 476 -34.76 -8.32 11.25
N ASP A 477 -35.62 -7.31 11.26
CA ASP A 477 -35.49 -6.10 10.44
C ASP A 477 -34.27 -5.21 10.77
N PRO A 478 -33.87 -4.29 9.86
CA PRO A 478 -32.95 -3.22 10.20
C PRO A 478 -33.60 -2.21 11.16
N GLY A 479 -32.83 -1.67 12.11
CA GLY A 479 -33.26 -0.60 13.02
C GLY A 479 -33.82 -1.03 14.37
N ILE A 480 -34.28 -2.28 14.54
CA ILE A 480 -34.92 -2.78 15.79
C ILE A 480 -33.95 -3.10 16.95
N GLY A 481 -33.00 -2.22 17.26
CA GLY A 481 -32.17 -2.29 18.48
C GLY A 481 -31.11 -3.41 18.58
N LYS A 482 -31.21 -4.52 17.83
CA LYS A 482 -30.31 -5.71 17.90
C LYS A 482 -28.82 -5.42 18.09
N SER A 483 -28.26 -4.46 17.35
CA SER A 483 -26.83 -4.12 17.45
C SER A 483 -26.47 -3.44 18.78
N GLU A 484 -27.36 -2.62 19.33
CA GLU A 484 -27.16 -1.99 20.64
C GLU A 484 -27.33 -3.02 21.76
N LEU A 485 -28.26 -3.98 21.60
CA LEU A 485 -28.41 -5.10 22.52
C LEU A 485 -27.11 -5.93 22.61
N LEU A 486 -26.52 -6.29 21.47
CA LEU A 486 -25.22 -6.97 21.42
C LEU A 486 -24.07 -6.10 21.98
N SER A 487 -24.09 -4.79 21.73
CA SER A 487 -23.14 -3.83 22.29
C SER A 487 -23.24 -3.70 23.82
N TYR A 488 -24.44 -3.85 24.38
CA TYR A 488 -24.65 -3.91 25.83
C TYR A 488 -24.10 -5.22 26.41
N MET A 489 -24.43 -6.36 25.79
CA MET A 489 -23.94 -7.67 26.21
C MET A 489 -22.40 -7.79 26.17
N SER A 490 -21.73 -7.18 25.19
CA SER A 490 -20.27 -7.15 25.13
C SER A 490 -19.61 -6.26 26.18
N ARG A 491 -20.35 -5.32 26.80
CA ARG A 491 -19.89 -4.51 27.94
C ARG A 491 -20.20 -5.17 29.28
N LEU A 492 -21.26 -5.97 29.35
CA LEU A 492 -21.70 -6.69 30.55
C LEU A 492 -20.89 -7.98 30.80
N SER A 493 -20.40 -8.64 29.76
CA SER A 493 -19.52 -9.81 29.89
C SER A 493 -18.05 -9.37 30.04
N PRO A 494 -17.30 -9.81 31.07
CA PRO A 494 -15.91 -9.37 31.30
C PRO A 494 -14.94 -9.81 30.19
N ARG A 495 -15.30 -10.83 29.40
CA ARG A 495 -14.53 -11.28 28.21
C ARG A 495 -15.30 -11.05 26.90
N GLY A 496 -16.27 -10.13 26.90
CA GLY A 496 -17.05 -9.76 25.72
C GLY A 496 -16.21 -9.09 24.64
N ILE A 497 -16.35 -9.56 23.39
CA ILE A 497 -15.67 -8.97 22.21
C ILE A 497 -16.74 -8.59 21.18
N TYR A 498 -16.90 -7.29 20.92
CA TYR A 498 -17.81 -6.79 19.88
C TYR A 498 -17.09 -6.69 18.53
N ALA A 499 -17.47 -7.53 17.57
CA ALA A 499 -16.88 -7.57 16.24
C ALA A 499 -17.93 -7.37 15.13
N THR A 500 -17.65 -6.51 14.15
CA THR A 500 -18.55 -6.28 13.01
C THR A 500 -18.12 -7.05 11.77
N GLY A 501 -19.05 -7.76 11.12
CA GLY A 501 -18.75 -8.59 9.93
C GLY A 501 -18.17 -7.83 8.74
N LYS A 502 -18.30 -6.49 8.68
CA LYS A 502 -17.69 -5.64 7.64
C LYS A 502 -16.16 -5.56 7.77
N ALA A 503 -15.60 -5.72 8.97
CA ALA A 503 -14.16 -5.67 9.20
C ALA A 503 -13.43 -6.99 8.85
N ALA A 504 -14.15 -8.11 8.76
CA ALA A 504 -13.55 -9.44 8.83
C ALA A 504 -12.87 -9.95 7.54
N THR A 505 -13.37 -9.61 6.35
CA THR A 505 -13.05 -10.42 5.13
C THR A 505 -12.89 -9.69 3.80
N ALA A 506 -13.38 -8.45 3.61
CA ALA A 506 -13.44 -7.84 2.27
C ALA A 506 -12.19 -7.04 1.87
N ALA A 507 -11.73 -6.10 2.71
CA ALA A 507 -10.73 -5.09 2.33
C ALA A 507 -9.29 -5.62 2.11
N GLY A 508 -9.02 -6.90 2.41
CA GLY A 508 -7.68 -7.48 2.31
C GLY A 508 -7.34 -8.12 0.95
N LEU A 509 -8.30 -8.29 0.03
CA LEU A 509 -8.18 -9.11 -1.17
C LEU A 509 -7.67 -8.32 -2.40
N CYS A 510 -6.50 -7.68 -2.29
CA CYS A 510 -5.99 -6.77 -3.32
C CYS A 510 -5.11 -7.43 -4.39
N VAL A 511 -5.08 -6.76 -5.55
CA VAL A 511 -4.21 -6.99 -6.71
C VAL A 511 -3.37 -5.71 -6.91
N ALA A 512 -2.16 -5.82 -7.44
CA ALA A 512 -1.32 -4.65 -7.72
C ALA A 512 -1.88 -3.80 -8.88
N ALA A 513 -1.76 -2.47 -8.77
CA ALA A 513 -2.29 -1.48 -9.69
C ALA A 513 -1.87 -1.69 -11.17
N ASP A 514 -0.61 -2.12 -11.38
CA ASP A 514 0.01 -2.40 -12.69
C ASP A 514 -0.50 -3.68 -13.37
N SER A 515 -1.42 -4.41 -12.74
CA SER A 515 -2.04 -5.58 -13.33
C SER A 515 -3.13 -5.17 -14.31
N LEU A 516 -3.17 -5.78 -15.50
CA LEU A 516 -4.24 -5.51 -16.45
C LEU A 516 -5.46 -6.38 -16.14
N ILE A 517 -6.64 -5.92 -16.56
CA ILE A 517 -7.93 -6.57 -16.38
C ILE A 517 -8.71 -6.45 -17.68
N THR A 518 -9.52 -7.46 -17.98
CA THR A 518 -10.47 -7.41 -19.10
C THR A 518 -11.70 -6.61 -18.67
N THR A 519 -12.07 -5.59 -19.43
CA THR A 519 -13.23 -4.72 -19.19
C THR A 519 -14.07 -4.57 -20.47
N ASP A 520 -15.25 -3.95 -20.35
CA ASP A 520 -16.06 -3.51 -21.49
C ASP A 520 -15.34 -2.51 -22.42
N ARG A 521 -14.28 -1.85 -21.93
CA ARG A 521 -13.37 -0.97 -22.71
C ARG A 521 -12.10 -1.70 -23.19
N GLY A 522 -12.08 -3.03 -23.09
CA GLY A 522 -10.93 -3.88 -23.42
C GLY A 522 -9.95 -4.10 -22.26
N ILE A 523 -8.69 -4.38 -22.57
CA ILE A 523 -7.63 -4.67 -21.60
C ILE A 523 -6.98 -3.34 -21.14
N GLN A 524 -7.10 -3.01 -19.86
CA GLN A 524 -6.52 -1.81 -19.23
C GLN A 524 -5.98 -2.15 -17.83
N SER A 525 -5.14 -1.32 -17.21
CA SER A 525 -4.70 -1.57 -15.83
C SER A 525 -5.82 -1.34 -14.82
N VAL A 526 -5.71 -1.88 -13.61
CA VAL A 526 -6.63 -1.52 -12.52
C VAL A 526 -6.48 -0.03 -12.19
N GLU A 527 -5.27 0.52 -12.28
CA GLU A 527 -4.99 1.96 -12.11
C GLU A 527 -5.77 2.82 -13.12
N ASP A 528 -5.67 2.51 -14.43
CA ASP A 528 -6.37 3.23 -15.51
C ASP A 528 -7.89 3.23 -15.34
N LEU A 529 -8.46 2.10 -14.88
CA LEU A 529 -9.90 1.97 -14.65
C LEU A 529 -10.36 2.76 -13.42
N VAL A 530 -9.56 2.78 -12.36
CA VAL A 530 -10.00 3.28 -11.04
C VAL A 530 -9.67 4.75 -10.81
N GLU A 531 -8.52 5.24 -11.25
CA GLU A 531 -8.10 6.64 -11.05
C GLU A 531 -9.15 7.68 -11.49
N PRO A 532 -9.91 7.51 -12.60
CA PRO A 532 -10.98 8.43 -12.98
C PRO A 532 -12.08 8.64 -11.91
N TYR A 533 -12.30 7.66 -11.02
CA TYR A 533 -13.31 7.72 -9.95
C TYR A 533 -12.86 8.48 -8.69
N PHE A 534 -11.57 8.84 -8.60
CA PHE A 534 -10.99 9.53 -7.44
C PHE A 534 -10.30 10.86 -7.79
N ARG A 535 -10.39 11.33 -9.05
CA ARG A 535 -9.87 12.63 -9.48
C ARG A 535 -10.47 13.77 -8.66
N GLY A 536 -9.60 14.62 -8.10
CA GLY A 536 -10.01 15.76 -7.27
C GLY A 536 -10.35 15.40 -5.81
N VAL A 537 -10.24 14.13 -5.42
CA VAL A 537 -10.40 13.67 -4.02
C VAL A 537 -9.01 13.43 -3.43
N GLU A 538 -8.59 14.28 -2.49
CA GLU A 538 -7.36 14.06 -1.72
C GLU A 538 -7.41 12.71 -0.99
N HIS A 539 -6.24 12.09 -0.79
CA HIS A 539 -6.13 10.74 -0.23
C HIS A 539 -6.24 10.75 1.30
N VAL A 540 -7.42 11.09 1.81
CA VAL A 540 -7.69 11.35 3.24
C VAL A 540 -7.77 10.05 4.06
N ARG A 541 -8.01 8.88 3.46
CA ARG A 541 -8.16 7.61 4.21
C ARG A 541 -7.28 6.47 3.67
N PRO A 542 -6.84 5.51 4.50
CA PRO A 542 -6.09 4.32 4.05
C PRO A 542 -6.92 3.37 3.17
N VAL A 543 -8.25 3.48 3.24
CA VAL A 543 -9.21 2.73 2.41
C VAL A 543 -10.34 3.69 2.02
N GLU A 544 -10.57 3.83 0.71
CA GLU A 544 -11.66 4.62 0.14
C GLU A 544 -12.42 3.78 -0.90
N ARG A 545 -13.73 4.01 -1.03
CA ARG A 545 -14.61 3.24 -1.91
C ARG A 545 -15.58 4.16 -2.63
N THR A 546 -15.70 3.98 -3.94
CA THR A 546 -16.66 4.68 -4.80
C THR A 546 -17.50 3.66 -5.55
N ALA A 547 -18.80 3.94 -5.74
CA ALA A 547 -19.66 3.13 -6.61
C ALA A 547 -19.24 3.35 -8.07
N ALA A 548 -19.21 2.28 -8.87
CA ALA A 548 -18.65 2.31 -10.22
C ALA A 548 -19.59 1.69 -11.24
N THR A 549 -19.28 1.90 -12.53
CA THR A 549 -20.10 1.43 -13.65
C THR A 549 -19.25 0.88 -14.79
N GLY A 550 -19.88 0.06 -15.63
CA GLY A 550 -19.23 -0.72 -16.68
C GLY A 550 -19.18 -2.21 -16.33
N CYS A 551 -18.35 -2.99 -17.03
CA CYS A 551 -18.20 -4.42 -16.79
C CYS A 551 -16.73 -4.87 -16.71
N VAL A 552 -16.49 -5.96 -15.98
CA VAL A 552 -15.18 -6.58 -15.77
C VAL A 552 -15.25 -8.11 -15.95
N GLY A 553 -14.17 -8.70 -16.46
CA GLY A 553 -14.04 -10.15 -16.61
C GLY A 553 -13.86 -10.86 -15.26
N THR A 554 -14.63 -11.93 -15.04
CA THR A 554 -14.51 -12.81 -13.88
C THR A 554 -14.86 -14.25 -14.24
N PHE A 555 -14.42 -15.21 -13.43
CA PHE A 555 -14.95 -16.57 -13.48
C PHE A 555 -16.32 -16.65 -12.79
N ASP A 556 -17.18 -17.54 -13.28
CA ASP A 556 -18.39 -18.00 -12.58
C ASP A 556 -18.14 -19.23 -11.70
N ASP A 557 -19.17 -19.67 -10.96
CA ASP A 557 -19.13 -20.85 -10.08
C ASP A 557 -18.94 -22.18 -10.83
N ARG A 558 -18.83 -22.15 -12.17
CA ARG A 558 -18.53 -23.28 -13.06
C ARG A 558 -17.18 -23.11 -13.78
N HIS A 559 -16.34 -22.21 -13.27
CA HIS A 559 -15.01 -21.86 -13.79
C HIS A 559 -15.01 -21.35 -15.23
N ARG A 560 -16.13 -20.80 -15.71
CA ARG A 560 -16.25 -20.17 -17.03
C ARG A 560 -15.94 -18.68 -16.91
N LEU A 561 -15.11 -18.17 -17.82
CA LEU A 561 -14.85 -16.73 -17.92
C LEU A 561 -16.09 -16.03 -18.50
N GLY A 562 -16.42 -14.85 -17.99
CA GLY A 562 -17.45 -13.99 -18.57
C GLY A 562 -17.42 -12.56 -18.00
N MET A 563 -18.03 -11.64 -18.74
CA MET A 563 -18.19 -10.25 -18.32
C MET A 563 -19.30 -10.12 -17.26
N ARG A 564 -19.06 -9.38 -16.18
CA ARG A 564 -20.03 -9.06 -15.13
C ARG A 564 -20.04 -7.56 -14.82
N PRO A 565 -21.18 -7.00 -14.36
CA PRO A 565 -21.26 -5.60 -13.99
C PRO A 565 -20.29 -5.28 -12.85
N LEU A 566 -19.62 -4.15 -12.99
CA LEU A 566 -18.76 -3.54 -11.97
C LEU A 566 -19.65 -2.77 -10.98
N GLU A 567 -19.56 -3.10 -9.68
CA GLU A 567 -20.37 -2.45 -8.63
C GLU A 567 -19.66 -1.26 -7.98
N ALA A 568 -18.38 -1.43 -7.69
CA ALA A 568 -17.60 -0.51 -6.87
C ALA A 568 -16.11 -0.67 -7.14
N VAL A 569 -15.39 0.44 -6.94
CA VAL A 569 -13.94 0.55 -6.98
C VAL A 569 -13.42 0.91 -5.58
N TRP A 570 -12.21 0.46 -5.26
CA TRP A 570 -11.56 0.71 -3.97
C TRP A 570 -10.15 1.25 -4.18
N ARG A 571 -9.76 2.27 -3.40
CA ARG A 571 -8.40 2.82 -3.24
C ARG A 571 -7.87 2.37 -1.88
N LEU A 572 -6.71 1.72 -1.81
CA LEU A 572 -6.12 1.22 -0.57
C LEU A 572 -4.60 1.47 -0.51
N THR A 573 -4.07 1.75 0.67
CA THR A 573 -2.62 1.67 0.90
C THR A 573 -2.17 0.20 0.82
N PRO A 574 -1.19 -0.17 -0.04
CA PRO A 574 -0.74 -1.56 -0.15
C PRO A 574 0.02 -2.00 1.10
N PRO A 575 -0.17 -3.24 1.59
CA PRO A 575 0.57 -3.74 2.74
C PRO A 575 2.05 -3.95 2.41
N ALA A 576 2.92 -3.81 3.42
CA ALA A 576 4.37 -3.89 3.28
C ALA A 576 4.90 -5.20 2.63
N ASN A 577 4.11 -6.29 2.67
CA ASN A 577 4.45 -7.58 2.08
C ASN A 577 3.40 -8.01 1.05
N MET A 578 3.74 -7.89 -0.24
CA MET A 578 2.96 -8.42 -1.37
C MET A 578 3.58 -9.72 -1.88
N LEU A 579 2.75 -10.68 -2.30
CA LEU A 579 3.19 -11.92 -2.92
C LEU A 579 3.17 -11.79 -4.44
N ARG A 580 4.21 -12.31 -5.10
CA ARG A 580 4.27 -12.40 -6.57
C ARG A 580 4.26 -13.86 -7.02
N ILE A 581 3.13 -14.27 -7.57
CA ILE A 581 2.94 -15.57 -8.21
C ILE A 581 3.52 -15.50 -9.62
N ALA A 582 4.23 -16.54 -10.07
CA ALA A 582 4.73 -16.66 -11.44
C ALA A 582 4.54 -18.08 -11.97
N THR A 583 4.09 -18.19 -13.21
CA THR A 583 3.78 -19.45 -13.90
C THR A 583 4.89 -19.86 -14.87
N SER A 584 4.92 -21.13 -15.28
CA SER A 584 5.86 -21.67 -16.27
C SER A 584 5.67 -21.12 -17.69
N SER A 585 4.44 -20.73 -18.07
CA SER A 585 4.15 -19.95 -19.28
C SER A 585 4.66 -18.49 -19.20
N GLY A 586 5.13 -18.10 -18.01
CA GLY A 586 5.78 -16.82 -17.71
C GLY A 586 4.84 -15.73 -17.19
N LEU A 587 3.51 -15.95 -17.16
CA LEU A 587 2.51 -15.01 -16.60
C LEU A 587 2.78 -14.81 -15.10
N SER A 588 2.57 -13.60 -14.57
CA SER A 588 2.91 -13.31 -13.16
C SER A 588 1.99 -12.27 -12.52
N LEU A 589 1.31 -12.67 -11.45
CA LEU A 589 0.34 -11.89 -10.69
C LEU A 589 0.97 -11.38 -9.38
N THR A 590 0.74 -10.12 -9.03
CA THR A 590 1.16 -9.54 -7.75
C THR A 590 -0.09 -9.23 -6.91
N VAL A 591 -0.19 -9.82 -5.72
CA VAL A 591 -1.39 -9.87 -4.87
C VAL A 591 -1.04 -9.81 -3.38
N THR A 592 -2.00 -9.43 -2.55
CA THR A 592 -1.86 -9.53 -1.09
C THR A 592 -1.89 -11.00 -0.64
N PRO A 593 -1.32 -11.34 0.55
CA PRO A 593 -1.31 -12.70 1.07
C PRO A 593 -2.67 -13.45 1.17
N PRO A 594 -3.81 -12.83 1.52
CA PRO A 594 -5.09 -13.52 1.62
C PRO A 594 -5.86 -13.64 0.30
N THR A 595 -5.48 -12.93 -0.77
CA THR A 595 -6.15 -12.98 -2.08
C THR A 595 -6.21 -14.42 -2.60
N LYS A 596 -7.41 -14.88 -2.97
CA LYS A 596 -7.60 -16.25 -3.46
C LYS A 596 -7.23 -16.36 -4.94
N VAL A 597 -6.65 -17.50 -5.31
CA VAL A 597 -6.45 -17.92 -6.71
C VAL A 597 -6.99 -19.35 -6.87
N LEU A 598 -7.50 -19.67 -8.07
CA LEU A 598 -8.01 -20.99 -8.39
C LEU A 598 -6.83 -21.94 -8.68
N VAL A 599 -6.67 -22.96 -7.84
CA VAL A 599 -5.59 -23.95 -7.89
C VAL A 599 -6.15 -25.30 -8.34
N ASP A 600 -5.42 -25.97 -9.23
CA ASP A 600 -5.69 -27.32 -9.72
C ASP A 600 -4.77 -28.31 -8.99
N HIS A 601 -5.37 -29.29 -8.30
CA HIS A 601 -4.68 -30.24 -7.42
C HIS A 601 -5.34 -31.63 -7.45
N ALA A 602 -4.72 -32.64 -6.82
CA ALA A 602 -5.18 -34.04 -6.90
C ALA A 602 -6.65 -34.27 -6.46
N MET A 603 -7.20 -33.43 -5.58
CA MET A 603 -8.60 -33.48 -5.13
C MET A 603 -9.53 -32.54 -5.93
N GLY A 604 -9.19 -32.19 -7.18
CA GLY A 604 -9.98 -31.30 -8.04
C GLY A 604 -9.48 -29.85 -8.06
N GLN A 605 -10.39 -28.88 -8.18
CA GLN A 605 -10.05 -27.45 -8.29
C GLN A 605 -10.63 -26.66 -7.12
N SER A 606 -9.84 -25.81 -6.47
CA SER A 606 -10.26 -25.04 -5.29
C SER A 606 -9.64 -23.64 -5.20
N TRP A 607 -10.33 -22.73 -4.50
CA TRP A 607 -9.90 -21.33 -4.33
C TRP A 607 -9.02 -21.17 -3.09
N ILE A 608 -7.71 -21.18 -3.28
CA ILE A 608 -6.69 -21.17 -2.22
C ILE A 608 -6.10 -19.75 -2.07
N GLN A 609 -5.84 -19.31 -0.84
CA GLN A 609 -5.19 -18.01 -0.58
C GLN A 609 -3.73 -18.01 -1.07
N ALA A 610 -3.27 -16.91 -1.65
CA ALA A 610 -1.94 -16.76 -2.23
C ALA A 610 -0.80 -17.17 -1.27
N LYS A 611 -0.94 -16.93 0.04
CA LYS A 611 0.04 -17.37 1.07
C LYS A 611 0.24 -18.89 1.18
N PHE A 612 -0.69 -19.70 0.69
CA PHE A 612 -0.60 -21.17 0.69
C PHE A 612 -0.15 -21.75 -0.67
N VAL A 613 -0.09 -20.94 -1.73
CA VAL A 613 0.44 -21.35 -3.04
C VAL A 613 1.92 -21.69 -2.92
N ARG A 614 2.36 -22.77 -3.55
CA ARG A 614 3.76 -23.25 -3.55
C ARG A 614 4.27 -23.48 -4.98
N PRO A 615 5.59 -23.39 -5.23
CA PRO A 615 6.17 -23.78 -6.51
C PRO A 615 5.75 -25.21 -6.91
N GLY A 616 5.40 -25.41 -8.18
CA GLY A 616 4.90 -26.68 -8.70
C GLY A 616 3.37 -26.84 -8.69
N MET A 617 2.63 -26.04 -7.90
CA MET A 617 1.16 -26.01 -7.99
C MET A 617 0.69 -25.46 -9.34
N ARG A 618 -0.41 -26.02 -9.87
CA ARG A 618 -1.08 -25.53 -11.07
C ARG A 618 -2.11 -24.47 -10.69
N ILE A 619 -2.17 -23.39 -11.46
CA ILE A 619 -3.05 -22.24 -11.21
C ILE A 619 -3.82 -21.96 -12.49
N ALA A 620 -5.12 -21.72 -12.39
CA ALA A 620 -5.95 -21.43 -13.55
C ALA A 620 -5.53 -20.12 -14.24
N THR A 621 -5.56 -20.13 -15.58
CA THR A 621 -5.31 -18.97 -16.44
C THR A 621 -6.36 -18.93 -17.54
N ALA A 622 -6.76 -17.75 -18.00
CA ALA A 622 -7.73 -17.62 -19.10
C ALA A 622 -7.29 -18.41 -20.34
N SER A 623 -8.20 -19.21 -20.91
CA SER A 623 -8.01 -19.92 -22.18
C SER A 623 -8.05 -18.96 -23.38
N ARG A 624 -8.90 -17.93 -23.29
CA ARG A 624 -9.03 -16.84 -24.25
C ARG A 624 -9.34 -15.55 -23.51
N LEU A 625 -8.89 -14.40 -24.05
CA LEU A 625 -9.33 -13.09 -23.60
C LEU A 625 -10.45 -12.58 -24.52
N GLU A 626 -11.65 -12.40 -23.98
CA GLU A 626 -12.74 -11.74 -24.68
C GLU A 626 -12.56 -10.23 -24.58
N VAL A 627 -12.62 -9.54 -25.71
CA VAL A 627 -12.49 -8.08 -25.82
C VAL A 627 -13.56 -7.63 -26.82
N PRO A 628 -14.42 -6.64 -26.48
CA PRO A 628 -15.40 -6.13 -27.42
C PRO A 628 -14.73 -5.59 -28.69
N GLU A 629 -15.26 -5.96 -29.85
CA GLU A 629 -14.80 -5.42 -31.14
C GLU A 629 -15.38 -4.00 -31.31
N GLY A 630 -14.61 -2.99 -30.89
CA GLY A 630 -14.89 -1.59 -31.19
C GLY A 630 -14.51 -1.21 -32.62
N GLU A 631 -14.84 0.02 -33.03
CA GLU A 631 -14.42 0.55 -34.33
C GLU A 631 -12.90 0.82 -34.39
N ALA A 632 -12.37 0.92 -35.61
CA ALA A 632 -11.00 1.38 -35.81
C ALA A 632 -10.90 2.90 -35.52
N PRO A 633 -9.88 3.34 -34.75
CA PRO A 633 -9.68 4.77 -34.47
C PRO A 633 -9.36 5.55 -35.74
N LEU A 634 -9.77 6.82 -35.80
CA LEU A 634 -9.36 7.76 -36.83
C LEU A 634 -7.83 7.92 -36.81
N THR A 635 -7.16 7.81 -37.96
CA THR A 635 -5.69 7.99 -38.04
C THR A 635 -5.26 9.39 -37.60
N LEU A 636 -6.16 10.36 -37.74
CA LEU A 636 -6.04 11.72 -37.20
C LEU A 636 -5.77 11.76 -35.68
N SER A 637 -6.32 10.82 -34.89
CA SER A 637 -6.07 10.77 -33.44
C SER A 637 -4.62 10.39 -33.10
N LEU A 638 -3.92 9.68 -34.01
CA LEU A 638 -2.51 9.32 -33.88
C LEU A 638 -1.54 10.50 -34.13
N LEU A 639 -2.07 11.68 -34.49
CA LEU A 639 -1.30 12.88 -34.77
C LEU A 639 -1.35 13.92 -33.64
N GLN A 640 -2.11 13.67 -32.56
CA GLN A 640 -2.42 14.62 -31.49
C GLN A 640 -1.19 15.40 -30.98
N ARG A 641 -0.05 14.72 -30.72
CA ARG A 641 1.18 15.33 -30.17
C ARG A 641 1.86 16.37 -31.09
N ILE A 642 1.50 16.45 -32.37
CA ILE A 642 2.14 17.37 -33.35
C ILE A 642 1.15 18.21 -34.17
N THR A 643 -0.16 18.14 -33.88
CA THR A 643 -1.26 18.84 -34.58
C THR A 643 -1.02 20.33 -34.86
N THR A 644 -0.31 21.03 -33.98
CA THR A 644 0.01 22.47 -34.12
C THR A 644 0.98 22.80 -35.26
N ARG A 645 1.62 21.80 -35.89
CA ARG A 645 2.53 21.94 -37.04
C ARG A 645 2.10 21.13 -38.25
N ILE A 646 0.85 20.66 -38.28
CA ILE A 646 0.26 19.93 -39.40
C ILE A 646 -0.65 20.86 -40.20
N VAL A 647 -0.51 20.80 -41.51
CA VAL A 647 -1.32 21.51 -42.49
C VAL A 647 -2.04 20.46 -43.34
N VAL A 648 -3.36 20.60 -43.49
CA VAL A 648 -4.20 19.67 -44.28
C VAL A 648 -4.88 20.39 -45.44
N GLU A 649 -5.05 19.68 -46.53
CA GLU A 649 -5.95 20.08 -47.61
C GLU A 649 -7.26 19.29 -47.46
N VAL A 650 -8.36 20.02 -47.24
CA VAL A 650 -9.71 19.44 -47.09
C VAL A 650 -10.60 19.82 -48.25
N ASP A 651 -11.66 19.04 -48.46
CA ASP A 651 -12.71 19.37 -49.41
C ASP A 651 -13.37 20.73 -49.09
N PRO A 652 -13.50 21.66 -50.05
CA PRO A 652 -14.17 22.94 -49.83
C PRO A 652 -15.59 22.83 -49.26
N ALA A 653 -16.31 21.73 -49.51
CA ALA A 653 -17.66 21.52 -48.97
C ALA A 653 -17.68 21.44 -47.43
N ILE A 654 -16.75 20.71 -46.80
CA ILE A 654 -16.69 20.62 -45.33
C ILE A 654 -16.36 21.99 -44.71
N VAL A 655 -15.50 22.75 -45.38
CA VAL A 655 -15.08 24.09 -44.92
C VAL A 655 -16.25 25.06 -44.99
N GLN A 656 -17.01 25.07 -46.09
CA GLN A 656 -18.24 25.87 -46.23
C GLN A 656 -19.29 25.51 -45.16
N ALA A 657 -19.48 24.21 -44.88
CA ALA A 657 -20.41 23.74 -43.84
C ALA A 657 -19.99 24.17 -42.42
N ILE A 658 -18.70 23.99 -42.06
CA ILE A 658 -18.17 24.44 -40.77
C ILE A 658 -18.32 25.97 -40.62
N LEU A 659 -17.97 26.74 -41.65
CA LEU A 659 -18.09 28.20 -41.63
C LEU A 659 -19.55 28.67 -41.52
N SER A 660 -20.50 28.01 -42.20
CA SER A 660 -21.92 28.38 -42.10
C SER A 660 -22.48 28.11 -40.71
N SER A 661 -22.21 26.94 -40.13
CA SER A 661 -22.60 26.60 -38.74
C SER A 661 -21.96 27.54 -37.71
N LEU A 662 -20.68 27.90 -37.87
CA LEU A 662 -20.03 28.89 -37.00
C LEU A 662 -20.68 30.27 -37.10
N LYS A 663 -21.02 30.74 -38.31
CA LYS A 663 -21.73 32.01 -38.49
C LYS A 663 -23.11 31.98 -37.80
N THR A 664 -23.87 30.90 -37.96
CA THR A 664 -25.19 30.74 -37.30
C THR A 664 -25.07 30.70 -35.77
N LYS A 665 -24.04 30.05 -35.23
CA LYS A 665 -23.84 29.85 -33.78
C LYS A 665 -23.24 31.06 -33.05
N TYR A 666 -22.44 31.87 -33.73
CA TYR A 666 -21.72 33.01 -33.14
C TYR A 666 -22.10 34.37 -33.76
N GLY A 667 -23.14 34.42 -34.62
CA GLY A 667 -23.61 35.63 -35.31
C GLY A 667 -22.69 36.08 -36.46
N THR A 668 -21.41 36.31 -36.15
CA THR A 668 -20.38 36.68 -37.12
C THR A 668 -19.22 35.69 -37.13
N LEU A 669 -18.59 35.52 -38.30
CA LEU A 669 -17.35 34.75 -38.42
C LEU A 669 -16.19 35.41 -37.64
N ARG A 670 -16.26 36.74 -37.43
CA ARG A 670 -15.31 37.51 -36.62
C ARG A 670 -15.37 37.11 -35.15
N GLU A 671 -16.56 37.03 -34.57
CA GLU A 671 -16.75 36.58 -33.19
C GLU A 671 -16.42 35.09 -33.01
N ALA A 672 -16.73 34.26 -34.01
CA ALA A 672 -16.29 32.87 -34.03
C ALA A 672 -14.75 32.75 -34.01
N ALA A 673 -14.05 33.49 -34.89
CA ALA A 673 -12.60 33.49 -34.95
C ALA A 673 -11.96 33.95 -33.62
N ALA A 674 -12.47 35.04 -33.03
CA ALA A 674 -12.03 35.56 -31.74
C ALA A 674 -12.22 34.54 -30.60
N ARG A 675 -13.42 33.95 -30.46
CA ARG A 675 -13.71 32.97 -29.39
C ARG A 675 -12.95 31.65 -29.56
N LEU A 676 -12.63 31.25 -30.80
CA LEU A 676 -11.89 30.02 -31.10
C LEU A 676 -10.37 30.23 -31.13
N MET A 677 -9.85 31.44 -30.94
CA MET A 677 -8.43 31.77 -31.12
C MET A 677 -7.93 31.29 -32.49
N ILE A 678 -8.55 31.83 -33.53
CA ILE A 678 -8.19 31.72 -34.96
C ILE A 678 -8.10 33.15 -35.50
N THR A 679 -7.20 33.43 -36.44
CA THR A 679 -7.10 34.76 -37.05
C THR A 679 -8.30 35.05 -37.95
N GLU A 680 -8.79 36.29 -37.94
CA GLU A 680 -9.94 36.72 -38.74
C GLU A 680 -9.74 36.46 -40.24
N ASP A 681 -8.57 36.85 -40.78
CA ASP A 681 -8.15 36.60 -42.16
C ASP A 681 -8.18 35.11 -42.56
N ALA A 682 -7.80 34.20 -41.65
CA ALA A 682 -7.83 32.77 -41.94
C ALA A 682 -9.26 32.29 -42.23
N VAL A 683 -10.23 32.73 -41.42
CA VAL A 683 -11.64 32.34 -41.51
C VAL A 683 -12.36 33.05 -42.67
N TYR A 684 -12.02 34.31 -42.96
CA TYR A 684 -12.65 35.09 -44.02
C TYR A 684 -12.08 34.85 -45.42
N HIS A 685 -10.76 34.69 -45.56
CA HIS A 685 -10.05 34.67 -46.84
C HIS A 685 -9.31 33.36 -47.07
N VAL A 686 -8.38 32.96 -46.19
CA VAL A 686 -7.48 31.83 -46.45
C VAL A 686 -8.25 30.52 -46.66
N TRP A 687 -9.19 30.19 -45.75
CA TRP A 687 -9.95 28.94 -45.79
C TRP A 687 -10.94 28.88 -46.96
N LYS A 688 -11.49 30.03 -47.38
CA LYS A 688 -12.41 30.10 -48.54
C LYS A 688 -11.68 30.01 -49.88
N ASN A 689 -10.47 30.57 -49.96
CA ASN A 689 -9.73 30.67 -51.22
C ASN A 689 -9.01 29.37 -51.61
N GLY A 690 -8.87 28.40 -50.69
CA GLY A 690 -8.34 27.05 -50.96
C GLY A 690 -6.87 26.94 -51.36
N ARG A 691 -6.19 28.07 -51.64
CA ARG A 691 -4.78 28.12 -52.12
C ARG A 691 -3.73 27.75 -51.08
N HIS A 692 -4.09 27.74 -49.80
CA HIS A 692 -3.20 27.39 -48.69
C HIS A 692 -3.89 26.37 -47.80
N GLY A 693 -3.19 25.29 -47.46
CA GLY A 693 -3.74 24.27 -46.56
C GLY A 693 -4.04 24.82 -45.16
N ILE A 694 -5.01 24.22 -44.50
CA ILE A 694 -5.54 24.68 -43.22
C ILE A 694 -4.75 24.02 -42.06
N PRO A 695 -4.33 24.77 -41.02
CA PRO A 695 -3.72 24.17 -39.84
C PRO A 695 -4.68 23.23 -39.12
N LEU A 696 -4.29 21.96 -38.95
CA LEU A 696 -5.18 20.90 -38.46
C LEU A 696 -5.76 21.19 -37.07
N ALA A 697 -4.94 21.76 -36.17
CA ALA A 697 -5.38 22.20 -34.84
C ALA A 697 -6.35 23.40 -34.84
N GLN A 698 -6.49 24.15 -35.94
CA GLN A 698 -7.53 25.16 -36.09
C GLN A 698 -8.80 24.54 -36.67
N LEU A 699 -8.67 23.70 -37.70
CA LEU A 699 -9.79 23.01 -38.34
C LEU A 699 -10.60 22.16 -37.34
N LEU A 700 -9.94 21.37 -36.50
CA LEU A 700 -10.61 20.52 -35.50
C LEU A 700 -11.36 21.34 -34.43
N ARG A 701 -10.77 22.45 -33.97
CA ARG A 701 -11.45 23.37 -33.03
C ARG A 701 -12.65 24.06 -33.66
N ALA A 702 -12.57 24.39 -34.96
CA ALA A 702 -13.69 24.94 -35.73
C ALA A 702 -14.80 23.90 -35.96
N ALA A 703 -14.46 22.66 -36.33
CA ALA A 703 -15.40 21.56 -36.53
C ALA A 703 -16.16 21.19 -35.23
N LEU A 704 -15.43 21.01 -34.13
CA LEU A 704 -16.01 20.76 -32.80
C LEU A 704 -16.96 21.89 -32.37
N ALA A 705 -16.58 23.14 -32.64
CA ALA A 705 -17.43 24.29 -32.35
C ALA A 705 -18.64 24.39 -33.30
N ALA A 706 -18.53 23.95 -34.56
CA ALA A 706 -19.62 23.86 -35.53
C ALA A 706 -20.59 22.69 -35.27
N GLY A 707 -20.15 21.64 -34.56
CA GLY A 707 -20.90 20.40 -34.36
C GLY A 707 -20.68 19.34 -35.45
N THR A 708 -19.67 19.51 -36.30
CA THR A 708 -19.25 18.53 -37.33
C THR A 708 -18.44 17.41 -36.68
N ALA A 709 -18.64 16.15 -37.09
CA ALA A 709 -17.92 15.03 -36.50
C ALA A 709 -16.44 15.00 -36.96
N GLU A 710 -15.54 14.52 -36.11
CA GLU A 710 -14.13 14.35 -36.49
C GLU A 710 -13.94 13.36 -37.65
N GLU A 711 -14.89 12.46 -37.87
CA GLU A 711 -14.88 11.53 -39.00
C GLU A 711 -15.20 12.21 -40.33
N ASP A 712 -16.19 13.10 -40.39
CA ASP A 712 -16.49 13.89 -41.60
C ASP A 712 -15.27 14.74 -42.01
N VAL A 713 -14.58 15.30 -41.01
CA VAL A 713 -13.34 16.05 -41.18
C VAL A 713 -12.21 15.12 -41.67
N ALA A 714 -12.02 13.96 -41.05
CA ALA A 714 -10.97 13.02 -41.44
C ALA A 714 -11.20 12.42 -42.85
N ALA A 715 -12.45 12.16 -43.24
CA ALA A 715 -12.83 11.64 -44.55
C ALA A 715 -12.71 12.69 -45.67
N SER A 716 -12.79 13.98 -45.33
CA SER A 716 -12.64 15.09 -46.29
C SER A 716 -11.20 15.61 -46.42
N VAL A 717 -10.24 15.14 -45.62
CA VAL A 717 -8.81 15.45 -45.82
C VAL A 717 -8.28 14.68 -47.03
N ARG A 718 -7.86 15.42 -48.05
CA ARG A 718 -7.23 14.91 -49.28
C ARG A 718 -5.72 14.73 -49.11
N SER A 719 -5.05 15.62 -48.37
CA SER A 719 -3.60 15.51 -48.11
C SER A 719 -3.19 16.07 -46.75
N TYR A 720 -2.14 15.48 -46.17
CA TYR A 720 -1.50 15.93 -44.93
C TYR A 720 -0.06 16.37 -45.23
N SER A 721 0.37 17.47 -44.61
CA SER A 721 1.73 18.00 -44.76
C SER A 721 2.22 18.65 -43.47
N GLN A 722 3.52 18.94 -43.42
CA GLN A 722 4.05 19.95 -42.51
C GLN A 722 4.07 21.30 -43.23
N PHE A 723 4.09 22.41 -42.49
CA PHE A 723 4.26 23.74 -43.09
C PHE A 723 5.56 23.80 -43.92
N GLY A 724 5.44 23.96 -45.24
CA GLY A 724 6.58 23.92 -46.18
C GLY A 724 7.16 22.52 -46.47
N GLY A 725 6.51 21.44 -46.03
CA GLY A 725 6.96 20.05 -46.25
C GLY A 725 6.20 19.32 -47.35
N HIS A 726 6.70 18.14 -47.74
CA HIS A 726 6.01 17.25 -48.67
C HIS A 726 4.62 16.84 -48.16
N ARG A 727 3.69 16.65 -49.11
CA ARG A 727 2.34 16.12 -48.89
C ARG A 727 2.40 14.60 -48.85
N ILE A 728 1.54 14.00 -48.04
CA ILE A 728 1.27 12.55 -48.00
C ILE A 728 -0.23 12.32 -47.91
N THR A 729 -0.70 11.16 -48.35
CA THR A 729 -2.01 10.63 -47.97
C THR A 729 -1.92 9.85 -46.65
N LEU A 730 -3.08 9.61 -46.02
CA LEU A 730 -3.25 8.75 -44.86
C LEU A 730 -4.65 8.11 -44.93
N PRO A 731 -4.84 6.85 -44.51
CA PRO A 731 -6.18 6.25 -44.42
C PRO A 731 -6.99 6.94 -43.32
N VAL A 732 -8.30 7.14 -43.53
CA VAL A 732 -9.20 7.83 -42.57
C VAL A 732 -9.17 7.21 -41.17
N ARG A 733 -9.24 5.87 -41.11
CA ARG A 733 -9.13 5.04 -39.90
C ARG A 733 -7.92 4.12 -39.98
N LEU A 734 -7.40 3.71 -38.83
CA LEU A 734 -6.35 2.68 -38.73
C LEU A 734 -6.84 1.39 -39.39
N ASN A 735 -6.21 1.00 -40.49
CA ASN A 735 -6.58 -0.19 -41.28
C ASN A 735 -5.53 -1.30 -41.14
N GLN A 736 -5.82 -2.46 -41.75
CA GLN A 736 -4.92 -3.62 -41.74
C GLN A 736 -3.54 -3.28 -42.34
N ASP A 737 -3.51 -2.55 -43.46
CA ASP A 737 -2.28 -2.16 -44.15
C ASP A 737 -1.38 -1.27 -43.28
N LEU A 738 -1.93 -0.24 -42.63
CA LEU A 738 -1.18 0.63 -41.71
C LEU A 738 -0.72 -0.11 -40.44
N ALA A 739 -1.53 -1.04 -39.94
CA ALA A 739 -1.16 -1.90 -38.82
C ALA A 739 -0.02 -2.88 -39.19
N TYR A 740 -0.09 -3.51 -40.38
CA TYR A 740 0.95 -4.38 -40.93
C TYR A 740 2.25 -3.62 -41.22
N PHE A 741 2.17 -2.41 -41.79
CA PHE A 741 3.31 -1.49 -41.93
C PHE A 741 3.99 -1.21 -40.59
N ALA A 742 3.21 -0.91 -39.54
CA ALA A 742 3.76 -0.70 -38.20
C ALA A 742 4.39 -1.98 -37.62
N GLY A 743 3.86 -3.17 -37.91
CA GLY A 743 4.46 -4.46 -37.56
C GLY A 743 5.82 -4.70 -38.22
N LEU A 744 5.91 -4.49 -39.55
CA LEU A 744 7.17 -4.59 -40.30
C LEU A 744 8.23 -3.61 -39.77
N ILE A 745 7.84 -2.37 -39.44
CA ILE A 745 8.76 -1.39 -38.85
C ILE A 745 9.06 -1.68 -37.37
N ALA A 746 8.20 -2.42 -36.64
CA ALA A 746 8.47 -2.84 -35.26
C ALA A 746 9.64 -3.82 -35.17
N GLY A 747 9.74 -4.79 -36.08
CA GLY A 747 10.87 -5.72 -36.24
C GLY A 747 12.07 -5.09 -36.97
N ASP A 748 12.29 -5.45 -38.23
CA ASP A 748 13.46 -5.08 -39.05
C ASP A 748 13.59 -3.59 -39.42
N GLY A 749 12.54 -2.78 -39.23
CA GLY A 749 12.61 -1.35 -39.55
C GLY A 749 13.54 -0.51 -38.66
N SER A 750 13.64 0.78 -38.97
CA SER A 750 14.21 1.82 -38.10
C SER A 750 13.54 3.18 -38.36
N VAL A 751 13.52 4.03 -37.35
CA VAL A 751 12.95 5.39 -37.39
C VAL A 751 13.99 6.34 -36.80
N GLU A 752 14.65 7.12 -37.64
CA GLU A 752 15.81 7.94 -37.24
C GLU A 752 15.50 9.43 -37.34
N GLN A 753 15.78 10.16 -36.25
CA GLN A 753 15.69 11.61 -36.22
C GLN A 753 16.98 12.22 -36.77
N ARG A 754 16.88 13.08 -37.78
CA ARG A 754 18.02 13.82 -38.34
C ARG A 754 18.32 15.08 -37.51
N PRO A 755 19.56 15.61 -37.54
CA PRO A 755 19.92 16.86 -36.87
C PRO A 755 19.01 18.04 -37.26
N LEU A 756 18.60 18.11 -38.54
CA LEU A 756 17.69 19.13 -39.09
C LEU A 756 16.20 18.85 -38.79
N GLY A 757 15.87 18.10 -37.75
CA GLY A 757 14.49 17.93 -37.23
C GLY A 757 13.54 17.02 -38.03
N GLY A 758 13.93 16.60 -39.23
CA GLY A 758 13.21 15.61 -40.05
C GLY A 758 13.41 14.16 -39.57
N PHE A 759 12.55 13.25 -40.03
CA PHE A 759 12.61 11.82 -39.68
C PHE A 759 12.83 10.95 -40.93
N ALA A 760 13.62 9.89 -40.79
CA ALA A 760 13.84 8.87 -41.80
C ALA A 760 13.23 7.55 -41.33
N ILE A 761 12.26 7.02 -42.07
CA ILE A 761 11.77 5.65 -41.89
C ILE A 761 12.60 4.78 -42.84
N ARG A 762 13.18 3.69 -42.33
CA ARG A 762 13.90 2.70 -43.13
C ARG A 762 13.36 1.31 -42.84
N PHE A 763 13.26 0.47 -43.86
CA PHE A 763 13.06 -0.97 -43.74
C PHE A 763 14.24 -1.68 -44.41
N ASN A 764 14.81 -2.68 -43.75
CA ASN A 764 16.03 -3.35 -44.20
C ASN A 764 15.93 -4.86 -43.96
N ASN A 765 15.73 -5.62 -45.04
CA ASN A 765 15.53 -7.07 -44.98
C ASN A 765 16.20 -7.74 -46.20
N SER A 766 16.73 -8.94 -46.03
CA SER A 766 17.38 -9.72 -47.10
C SER A 766 16.39 -10.39 -48.06
N ASP A 767 15.11 -10.30 -47.76
CA ASP A 767 14.03 -10.94 -48.50
C ASP A 767 13.47 -10.01 -49.60
N PRO A 768 13.58 -10.38 -50.89
CA PRO A 768 13.21 -9.50 -51.99
C PRO A 768 11.70 -9.28 -52.10
N VAL A 769 10.86 -10.18 -51.56
CA VAL A 769 9.41 -10.05 -51.65
C VAL A 769 8.89 -9.22 -50.49
N LEU A 770 9.38 -9.40 -49.26
CA LEU A 770 9.06 -8.47 -48.16
C LEU A 770 9.46 -7.02 -48.50
N ILE A 771 10.58 -6.83 -49.20
CA ILE A 771 11.02 -5.53 -49.72
C ILE A 771 10.04 -4.95 -50.76
N ARG A 772 9.53 -5.76 -51.69
CA ARG A 772 8.48 -5.34 -52.65
C ARG A 772 7.17 -5.01 -51.92
N THR A 773 6.65 -5.94 -51.13
CA THR A 773 5.42 -5.76 -50.34
C THR A 773 5.48 -4.50 -49.47
N TYR A 774 6.61 -4.22 -48.82
CA TYR A 774 6.82 -2.99 -48.05
C TYR A 774 6.79 -1.73 -48.95
N THR A 775 7.42 -1.79 -50.12
CA THR A 775 7.44 -0.68 -51.09
C THR A 775 6.03 -0.38 -51.61
N ASP A 776 5.30 -1.40 -52.05
CA ASP A 776 3.92 -1.30 -52.54
C ASP A 776 2.98 -0.79 -51.44
N LEU A 777 3.21 -1.20 -50.19
CA LEU A 777 2.47 -0.76 -49.00
C LEU A 777 2.73 0.72 -48.68
N VAL A 778 3.97 1.18 -48.78
CA VAL A 778 4.34 2.59 -48.57
C VAL A 778 3.75 3.49 -49.66
N HIS A 779 3.77 3.06 -50.93
CA HIS A 779 3.11 3.80 -52.00
C HIS A 779 1.60 3.88 -51.80
N ARG A 780 0.92 2.76 -51.49
CA ARG A 780 -0.55 2.71 -51.30
C ARG A 780 -1.05 3.41 -50.03
N LEU A 781 -0.23 3.56 -48.99
CA LEU A 781 -0.64 4.20 -47.73
C LEU A 781 -0.36 5.71 -47.68
N PHE A 782 0.66 6.18 -48.39
CA PHE A 782 1.24 7.52 -48.17
C PHE A 782 1.55 8.31 -49.45
N GLU A 783 1.53 7.68 -50.63
CA GLU A 783 1.88 8.28 -51.94
C GLU A 783 3.29 8.92 -52.01
N VAL A 784 4.20 8.51 -51.10
CA VAL A 784 5.59 9.00 -51.10
C VAL A 784 6.47 8.23 -52.09
N HIS A 785 7.51 8.91 -52.58
CA HIS A 785 8.64 8.25 -53.25
C HIS A 785 9.58 7.63 -52.22
N VAL A 786 10.24 6.52 -52.58
CA VAL A 786 11.18 5.81 -51.71
C VAL A 786 12.60 5.78 -52.30
N ASP A 787 13.60 6.02 -51.45
CA ASP A 787 14.99 5.71 -51.75
C ASP A 787 15.19 4.19 -51.66
N PHE A 788 15.54 3.53 -52.76
CA PHE A 788 15.96 2.12 -52.75
C PHE A 788 17.49 1.98 -52.71
N THR A 789 17.98 1.01 -51.95
CA THR A 789 19.38 0.59 -51.96
C THR A 789 19.43 -0.94 -52.06
N GLY A 790 20.07 -1.44 -53.12
CA GLY A 790 20.19 -2.87 -53.39
C GLY A 790 20.98 -3.64 -52.33
N GLN A 791 20.73 -4.94 -52.25
CA GLN A 791 21.45 -5.86 -51.37
C GLN A 791 22.91 -6.03 -51.82
N THR A 792 23.81 -6.15 -50.85
CA THR A 792 25.22 -6.51 -51.04
C THR A 792 25.60 -7.67 -50.13
N PRO A 793 26.76 -8.34 -50.31
CA PRO A 793 27.21 -9.41 -49.41
C PRO A 793 27.35 -9.02 -47.92
N GLN A 794 27.33 -7.71 -47.62
CA GLN A 794 27.54 -7.15 -46.29
C GLN A 794 26.31 -6.40 -45.75
N ARG A 795 25.29 -6.13 -46.58
CA ARG A 795 24.09 -5.36 -46.22
C ARG A 795 22.86 -5.88 -46.96
N ALA A 796 21.78 -6.11 -46.23
CA ALA A 796 20.47 -6.40 -46.79
C ALA A 796 19.93 -5.22 -47.63
N ALA A 797 18.93 -5.47 -48.47
CA ALA A 797 18.28 -4.42 -49.25
C ALA A 797 17.58 -3.43 -48.31
N THR A 798 17.70 -2.13 -48.59
CA THR A 798 17.13 -1.07 -47.75
C THR A 798 16.18 -0.19 -48.56
N VAL A 799 14.97 0.01 -48.05
CA VAL A 799 13.99 1.00 -48.54
C VAL A 799 13.90 2.13 -47.51
N ARG A 800 13.97 3.39 -47.93
CA ARG A 800 13.87 4.56 -47.03
C ARG A 800 12.92 5.62 -47.59
N PHE A 801 12.21 6.33 -46.70
CA PHE A 801 11.57 7.61 -47.04
C PHE A 801 11.62 8.58 -45.86
N HIS A 802 11.16 9.82 -46.08
CA HIS A 802 11.18 10.89 -45.10
C HIS A 802 9.78 11.41 -44.77
N SER A 803 9.31 11.18 -43.54
CA SER A 803 8.05 11.77 -43.04
C SER A 803 8.05 11.87 -41.52
N ARG A 804 7.81 13.09 -41.00
CA ARG A 804 7.57 13.31 -39.57
C ARG A 804 6.17 12.87 -39.13
N LEU A 805 5.20 12.89 -40.05
CA LEU A 805 3.82 12.47 -39.77
C LEU A 805 3.77 10.97 -39.52
N VAL A 806 4.36 10.17 -40.42
CA VAL A 806 4.43 8.70 -40.27
C VAL A 806 5.30 8.32 -39.06
N ALA A 807 6.38 9.04 -38.76
CA ALA A 807 7.16 8.81 -37.54
C ALA A 807 6.36 9.09 -36.24
N SER A 808 5.41 10.03 -36.26
CA SER A 808 4.49 10.25 -35.13
C SER A 808 3.48 9.11 -35.00
N ILE A 809 2.86 8.71 -36.10
CA ILE A 809 1.90 7.58 -36.16
C ILE A 809 2.57 6.30 -35.65
N LEU A 810 3.78 5.98 -36.13
CA LEU A 810 4.58 4.85 -35.65
C LEU A 810 4.85 4.94 -34.14
N SER A 811 5.13 6.14 -33.60
CA SER A 811 5.37 6.32 -32.17
C SER A 811 4.11 6.07 -31.32
N GLU A 812 2.91 6.40 -31.80
CA GLU A 812 1.65 6.04 -31.13
C GLU A 812 1.29 4.57 -31.31
N LEU A 813 1.70 3.95 -32.43
CA LEU A 813 1.60 2.51 -32.71
C LEU A 813 2.73 1.68 -32.03
N GLY A 814 3.44 2.26 -31.05
CA GLY A 814 4.39 1.55 -30.18
C GLY A 814 5.82 1.42 -30.72
N VAL A 815 6.14 2.13 -31.80
CA VAL A 815 7.42 2.05 -32.52
C VAL A 815 8.20 3.36 -32.41
N PRO A 816 9.01 3.54 -31.35
CA PRO A 816 9.71 4.80 -31.08
C PRO A 816 10.93 5.01 -31.99
N THR A 817 11.50 6.21 -31.90
CA THR A 817 12.80 6.55 -32.52
C THR A 817 13.89 5.55 -32.17
N SER A 818 14.82 5.32 -33.10
CA SER A 818 15.90 4.35 -32.97
C SER A 818 17.06 4.91 -32.12
N PRO A 819 17.72 4.08 -31.28
CA PRO A 819 17.58 2.62 -31.13
C PRO A 819 16.28 2.22 -30.41
N LYS A 820 15.43 1.43 -31.09
CA LYS A 820 14.05 1.15 -30.67
C LYS A 820 13.84 -0.19 -29.96
N SER A 821 14.67 -1.19 -30.23
CA SER A 821 14.34 -2.61 -30.00
C SER A 821 14.07 -3.01 -28.55
N HIS A 822 14.56 -2.23 -27.57
CA HIS A 822 14.30 -2.43 -26.13
C HIS A 822 13.20 -1.50 -25.56
N ARG A 823 12.63 -0.63 -26.39
CA ARG A 823 11.54 0.34 -26.09
C ARG A 823 10.27 0.12 -26.92
N LEU A 824 10.25 -0.88 -27.81
CA LEU A 824 9.04 -1.31 -28.52
C LEU A 824 7.96 -1.73 -27.52
N ASP A 825 6.69 -1.43 -27.82
CA ASP A 825 5.55 -1.88 -27.04
C ASP A 825 4.33 -2.10 -27.96
N LEU A 826 3.29 -2.80 -27.49
CA LEU A 826 2.03 -2.98 -28.24
C LEU A 826 0.92 -2.12 -27.60
N PRO A 827 0.69 -0.89 -28.06
CA PRO A 827 -0.20 0.07 -27.39
C PRO A 827 -1.63 -0.45 -27.26
N GLY A 828 -2.34 0.05 -26.25
CA GLY A 828 -3.75 -0.30 -25.98
C GLY A 828 -4.66 -0.14 -27.20
N ILE A 829 -4.35 0.81 -28.09
CA ILE A 829 -5.10 1.08 -29.32
C ILE A 829 -5.05 -0.08 -30.35
N LEU A 830 -3.99 -0.90 -30.32
CA LEU A 830 -3.89 -2.15 -31.09
C LEU A 830 -4.37 -3.34 -30.25
N LEU A 831 -3.98 -3.41 -28.97
CA LEU A 831 -4.32 -4.54 -28.08
C LEU A 831 -5.84 -4.66 -27.85
N ASN A 832 -6.57 -3.54 -27.83
CA ASN A 832 -8.03 -3.46 -27.63
C ASN A 832 -8.79 -3.15 -28.94
N GLY A 833 -8.07 -2.80 -30.01
CA GLY A 833 -8.67 -2.47 -31.30
C GLY A 833 -9.25 -3.68 -32.05
N PRO A 834 -9.80 -3.46 -33.26
CA PRO A 834 -10.37 -4.51 -34.09
C PRO A 834 -9.41 -5.69 -34.30
N SER A 835 -9.90 -6.92 -34.16
CA SER A 835 -9.12 -8.16 -34.32
C SER A 835 -8.34 -8.18 -35.63
N LYS A 836 -8.93 -7.71 -36.74
CA LYS A 836 -8.27 -7.63 -38.07
C LYS A 836 -7.00 -6.76 -38.07
N ASN A 837 -7.03 -5.63 -37.37
CA ASN A 837 -5.86 -4.74 -37.28
C ASN A 837 -4.78 -5.35 -36.39
N LEU A 838 -5.18 -6.01 -35.30
CA LEU A 838 -4.25 -6.70 -34.41
C LEU A 838 -3.58 -7.90 -35.09
N THR A 839 -4.32 -8.72 -35.84
CA THR A 839 -3.71 -9.83 -36.62
C THR A 839 -2.78 -9.30 -37.71
N ALA A 840 -3.10 -8.18 -38.36
CA ALA A 840 -2.22 -7.55 -39.34
C ALA A 840 -0.90 -7.01 -38.74
N TYR A 841 -0.95 -6.33 -37.59
CA TYR A 841 0.27 -5.91 -36.87
C TYR A 841 1.11 -7.11 -36.43
N LEU A 842 0.47 -8.13 -35.85
CA LEU A 842 1.16 -9.36 -35.43
C LEU A 842 1.82 -10.06 -36.63
N ARG A 843 1.13 -10.17 -37.77
CA ARG A 843 1.69 -10.75 -39.00
C ARG A 843 2.99 -10.06 -39.41
N GLY A 844 3.00 -8.73 -39.54
CA GLY A 844 4.21 -7.98 -39.92
C GLY A 844 5.37 -8.10 -38.92
N LEU A 845 5.07 -8.27 -37.62
CA LEU A 845 6.06 -8.55 -36.59
C LEU A 845 6.61 -9.99 -36.65
N PHE A 846 5.79 -10.97 -37.07
CA PHE A 846 6.19 -12.36 -37.23
C PHE A 846 6.89 -12.63 -38.57
N ASP A 847 6.54 -11.94 -39.67
CA ASP A 847 7.24 -12.04 -40.96
C ASP A 847 8.73 -11.60 -40.86
N THR A 848 9.04 -10.69 -39.94
CA THR A 848 10.40 -10.21 -39.65
C THR A 848 11.08 -11.05 -38.56
N ASP A 849 10.69 -10.82 -37.30
CA ASP A 849 11.32 -11.37 -36.08
C ASP A 849 10.89 -12.81 -35.72
N GLY A 850 9.94 -13.39 -36.48
CA GLY A 850 9.44 -14.74 -36.28
C GLY A 850 10.36 -15.82 -36.86
N THR A 851 10.47 -16.93 -36.14
CA THR A 851 11.31 -18.08 -36.49
C THR A 851 10.55 -19.39 -36.28
N ILE A 852 10.40 -20.19 -37.33
CA ILE A 852 9.89 -21.57 -37.23
C ILE A 852 11.07 -22.48 -36.88
N GLN A 853 10.98 -23.24 -35.79
CA GLN A 853 11.97 -24.26 -35.42
C GLN A 853 11.36 -25.65 -35.64
N ILE A 854 11.64 -26.26 -36.79
CA ILE A 854 11.36 -27.67 -37.04
C ILE A 854 12.42 -28.51 -36.30
N ARG A 855 11.99 -29.53 -35.55
CA ARG A 855 12.90 -30.40 -34.77
C ARG A 855 12.72 -31.87 -35.12
N THR A 856 13.82 -32.59 -35.26
CA THR A 856 13.84 -34.05 -35.45
C THR A 856 13.61 -34.83 -34.16
N ARG A 857 13.79 -34.20 -32.99
CA ARG A 857 13.44 -34.75 -31.66
C ARG A 857 12.87 -33.64 -30.76
N GLY A 858 11.75 -33.94 -30.09
CA GLY A 858 10.97 -32.97 -29.32
C GLY A 858 10.08 -32.08 -30.20
N SER A 859 9.18 -31.32 -29.57
CA SER A 859 8.20 -30.48 -30.28
C SER A 859 8.88 -29.38 -31.10
N SER A 860 8.51 -29.29 -32.38
CA SER A 860 8.70 -28.07 -33.19
C SER A 860 8.00 -26.88 -32.53
N CYS A 861 8.48 -25.66 -32.76
CA CYS A 861 7.86 -24.46 -32.20
C CYS A 861 7.97 -23.24 -33.12
N LEU A 862 6.95 -22.39 -33.10
CA LEU A 862 7.03 -21.04 -33.63
C LEU A 862 7.54 -20.11 -32.52
N SER A 863 8.66 -19.44 -32.75
CA SER A 863 9.29 -18.54 -31.78
C SER A 863 9.34 -17.09 -32.29
N LEU A 864 8.98 -16.13 -31.44
CA LEU A 864 9.24 -14.70 -31.64
C LEU A 864 10.29 -14.23 -30.62
N THR A 865 11.32 -13.50 -31.07
CA THR A 865 12.43 -13.03 -30.21
C THR A 865 12.57 -11.51 -30.26
N THR A 866 12.44 -10.83 -29.12
CA THR A 866 12.60 -9.37 -29.02
C THR A 866 13.45 -8.96 -27.82
N SER A 867 14.04 -7.76 -27.84
CA SER A 867 14.77 -7.19 -26.69
C SER A 867 13.90 -6.33 -25.77
N SER A 868 12.63 -6.08 -26.14
CA SER A 868 11.66 -5.41 -25.27
C SER A 868 10.87 -6.41 -24.44
N GLN A 869 10.78 -6.18 -23.13
CA GLN A 869 9.89 -6.95 -22.26
C GLN A 869 8.43 -6.52 -22.43
N GLY A 870 8.15 -5.22 -22.65
CA GLY A 870 6.79 -4.70 -22.85
C GLY A 870 6.10 -5.31 -24.08
N LEU A 871 6.77 -5.26 -25.24
CA LEU A 871 6.28 -5.89 -26.46
C LEU A 871 6.04 -7.40 -26.27
N GLY A 872 7.01 -8.13 -25.69
CA GLY A 872 6.86 -9.57 -25.45
C GLY A 872 5.76 -9.92 -24.44
N ASP A 873 5.43 -9.00 -23.53
CA ASP A 873 4.39 -9.20 -22.53
C ASP A 873 2.99 -8.94 -23.11
N ARG A 874 2.83 -7.85 -23.87
CA ARG A 874 1.56 -7.52 -24.53
C ARG A 874 1.27 -8.39 -25.74
N VAL A 875 2.28 -8.83 -26.51
CA VAL A 875 2.08 -9.80 -27.61
C VAL A 875 1.57 -11.14 -27.07
N GLN A 876 2.01 -11.58 -25.88
CA GLN A 876 1.45 -12.80 -25.27
C GLN A 876 -0.04 -12.65 -24.93
N LEU A 877 -0.48 -11.47 -24.49
CA LEU A 877 -1.90 -11.17 -24.25
C LEU A 877 -2.70 -11.02 -25.56
N ALA A 878 -2.10 -10.43 -26.60
CA ALA A 878 -2.70 -10.31 -27.92
C ALA A 878 -2.96 -11.70 -28.56
N LEU A 879 -1.98 -12.61 -28.48
CA LEU A 879 -2.16 -14.01 -28.90
C LEU A 879 -3.28 -14.70 -28.08
N LEU A 880 -3.42 -14.36 -26.79
CA LEU A 880 -4.48 -14.89 -25.94
C LEU A 880 -5.89 -14.38 -26.29
N ARG A 881 -6.07 -13.21 -26.96
CA ARG A 881 -7.37 -12.83 -27.56
C ARG A 881 -7.84 -13.84 -28.61
N PHE A 882 -6.90 -14.45 -29.33
CA PHE A 882 -7.16 -15.44 -30.37
C PHE A 882 -7.20 -16.89 -29.83
N GLY A 883 -6.90 -17.11 -28.55
CA GLY A 883 -6.76 -18.44 -27.95
C GLY A 883 -5.47 -19.15 -28.37
N ILE A 884 -4.39 -18.40 -28.56
CA ILE A 884 -3.06 -18.90 -28.95
C ILE A 884 -2.14 -18.82 -27.73
N HIS A 885 -1.70 -19.96 -27.21
CA HIS A 885 -0.92 -20.08 -25.98
C HIS A 885 0.60 -20.00 -26.21
N ALA A 886 1.14 -18.79 -26.27
CA ALA A 886 2.58 -18.58 -26.23
C ALA A 886 3.15 -18.73 -24.79
N THR A 887 4.32 -19.35 -24.68
CA THR A 887 5.14 -19.45 -23.45
C THR A 887 6.29 -18.45 -23.52
N ARG A 888 6.39 -17.53 -22.55
CA ARG A 888 7.44 -16.49 -22.50
C ARG A 888 8.58 -16.86 -21.56
N ARG A 889 9.81 -16.97 -22.09
CA ARG A 889 11.06 -17.04 -21.31
C ARG A 889 11.96 -15.82 -21.53
N ILE A 890 12.88 -15.58 -20.60
CA ILE A 890 13.94 -14.57 -20.75
C ILE A 890 15.27 -15.30 -20.97
N ARG A 891 15.86 -15.13 -22.16
CA ARG A 891 17.20 -15.62 -22.50
C ARG A 891 18.24 -14.61 -22.02
N ARG A 892 19.06 -15.00 -21.04
CA ARG A 892 20.16 -14.15 -20.54
C ARG A 892 21.29 -14.15 -21.57
N VAL A 893 21.44 -13.03 -22.29
CA VAL A 893 22.44 -12.84 -23.35
C VAL A 893 23.15 -11.47 -23.28
N ALA A 894 22.74 -10.59 -22.37
CA ALA A 894 23.47 -9.34 -22.12
C ALA A 894 24.94 -9.63 -21.75
N GLY A 895 25.86 -8.86 -22.31
CA GLY A 895 27.31 -9.06 -22.19
C GLY A 895 27.91 -10.07 -23.18
N ARG A 896 27.10 -10.89 -23.88
CA ARG A 896 27.63 -11.84 -24.87
C ARG A 896 28.28 -11.09 -26.04
N ARG A 897 29.55 -11.43 -26.31
CA ARG A 897 30.30 -10.98 -27.49
C ARG A 897 29.98 -11.89 -28.68
N THR A 898 29.77 -11.30 -29.85
CA THR A 898 29.58 -11.98 -31.13
C THR A 898 30.26 -11.18 -32.22
N THR A 899 31.19 -11.79 -32.95
CA THR A 899 31.87 -11.15 -34.08
C THR A 899 30.94 -11.13 -35.29
N ARG A 900 30.90 -10.02 -36.03
CA ARG A 900 30.32 -9.97 -37.38
C ARG A 900 31.25 -10.62 -38.40
N ALA A 901 30.74 -10.89 -39.60
CA ALA A 901 31.55 -11.25 -40.76
C ALA A 901 32.57 -10.16 -41.17
N ASP A 902 32.34 -8.91 -40.76
CA ASP A 902 33.28 -7.78 -40.94
C ASP A 902 34.38 -7.70 -39.84
N GLY A 903 34.46 -8.69 -38.94
CA GLY A 903 35.41 -8.72 -37.83
C GLY A 903 35.01 -7.87 -36.61
N THR A 904 33.96 -7.05 -36.70
CA THR A 904 33.56 -6.15 -35.59
C THR A 904 32.98 -6.93 -34.41
N PRO A 905 33.48 -6.75 -33.18
CA PRO A 905 32.92 -7.38 -31.99
C PRO A 905 31.66 -6.66 -31.51
N ILE A 906 30.48 -7.27 -31.70
CA ILE A 906 29.23 -6.79 -31.11
C ILE A 906 29.11 -7.32 -29.68
N VAL A 907 28.85 -6.41 -28.73
CA VAL A 907 28.42 -6.77 -27.37
C VAL A 907 26.91 -6.65 -27.27
N THR A 908 26.22 -7.75 -26.98
CA THR A 908 24.76 -7.75 -26.79
C THR A 908 24.41 -6.96 -25.52
N ARG A 909 23.65 -5.87 -25.64
CA ARG A 909 23.37 -4.93 -24.52
C ARG A 909 22.20 -5.33 -23.61
N HIS A 910 21.26 -6.13 -24.11
CA HIS A 910 20.01 -6.45 -23.43
C HIS A 910 19.72 -7.95 -23.46
N ASN A 911 18.97 -8.44 -22.47
CA ASN A 911 18.46 -9.82 -22.50
C ASN A 911 17.30 -9.95 -23.48
N GLN A 912 17.16 -11.11 -24.11
CA GLN A 912 16.09 -11.37 -25.08
C GLN A 912 14.87 -11.97 -24.39
N CYS A 913 13.70 -11.39 -24.64
CA CYS A 913 12.41 -12.01 -24.43
C CYS A 913 12.14 -12.97 -25.60
N VAL A 914 11.75 -14.22 -25.31
CA VAL A 914 11.41 -15.21 -26.33
C VAL A 914 10.04 -15.81 -26.01
N LEU A 915 9.13 -15.72 -26.97
CA LEU A 915 7.80 -16.31 -26.96
C LEU A 915 7.81 -17.57 -27.83
N ASP A 916 7.57 -18.75 -27.25
CA ASP A 916 7.39 -20.01 -28.01
C ASP A 916 5.91 -20.41 -28.02
N ILE A 917 5.34 -20.65 -29.20
CA ILE A 917 4.09 -21.40 -29.40
C ILE A 917 4.47 -22.84 -29.75
N ARG A 918 3.85 -23.83 -29.09
CA ARG A 918 4.32 -25.25 -29.12
C ARG A 918 3.23 -26.30 -29.29
N ASP A 919 2.02 -26.03 -28.83
CA ASP A 919 0.89 -26.94 -28.96
C ASP A 919 0.23 -26.80 -30.34
N TRP A 920 -0.26 -27.93 -30.86
CA TRP A 920 -0.84 -28.00 -32.20
C TRP A 920 -2.04 -27.05 -32.38
N HIS A 921 -2.89 -26.93 -31.35
CA HIS A 921 -4.08 -26.07 -31.39
C HIS A 921 -3.70 -24.59 -31.60
N SER A 922 -2.77 -24.07 -30.81
CA SER A 922 -2.28 -22.70 -30.95
C SER A 922 -1.52 -22.47 -32.26
N MET A 923 -0.81 -23.47 -32.78
CA MET A 923 -0.14 -23.35 -34.10
C MET A 923 -1.13 -23.34 -35.27
N SER A 924 -2.21 -24.15 -35.23
CA SER A 924 -3.27 -24.12 -36.25
C SER A 924 -3.99 -22.78 -36.23
N ARG A 925 -4.43 -22.32 -35.04
CA ARG A 925 -5.06 -21.00 -34.87
C ARG A 925 -4.15 -19.84 -35.27
N PHE A 926 -2.83 -19.95 -35.06
CA PHE A 926 -1.88 -18.97 -35.57
C PHE A 926 -1.90 -18.95 -37.10
N ARG A 927 -1.82 -20.11 -37.77
CA ARG A 927 -1.87 -20.22 -39.24
C ARG A 927 -3.17 -19.68 -39.83
N GLU A 928 -4.31 -19.97 -39.18
CA GLU A 928 -5.65 -19.59 -39.64
C GLU A 928 -5.94 -18.09 -39.48
N LEU A 929 -5.51 -17.48 -38.37
CA LEU A 929 -5.92 -16.11 -37.99
C LEU A 929 -4.82 -15.07 -38.23
N ILE A 930 -3.55 -15.44 -38.12
CA ILE A 930 -2.40 -14.55 -38.28
C ILE A 930 -1.63 -14.98 -39.54
N GLY A 931 -0.97 -16.12 -39.54
CA GLY A 931 -0.17 -16.62 -40.65
C GLY A 931 1.06 -15.76 -40.95
N PHE A 932 1.60 -15.91 -42.16
CA PHE A 932 2.73 -15.17 -42.70
C PHE A 932 2.36 -14.66 -44.09
N ASN A 933 2.87 -13.50 -44.50
CA ASN A 933 2.72 -12.98 -45.87
C ASN A 933 3.85 -13.45 -46.80
N HIS A 934 4.93 -14.04 -46.26
CA HIS A 934 6.05 -14.54 -47.06
C HIS A 934 6.49 -15.95 -46.64
N PRO A 935 6.87 -16.85 -47.58
CA PRO A 935 7.40 -18.17 -47.24
C PRO A 935 8.61 -18.15 -46.28
N ARG A 936 8.46 -18.91 -45.19
CA ARG A 936 9.49 -19.53 -44.35
C ARG A 936 9.00 -20.90 -43.89
#